data_AF-A0A7V5DLM5-F1
#
_entry.id   AF-A0A7V5DLM5-F1
#
_cell.length_a   1.000
_cell.length_b   1.000
_cell.length_c   1.000
_cell.angle_alpha   90.00
_cell.angle_beta   90.00
_cell.angle_gamma   90.00
#
_symmetry.space_group_name_H-M   'P 1'
#
loop_
_entity.id
_entity.type
_entity.pdbx_description
1 polymer ?
#
loop_
_entity_poly.entity_id
_entity_poly.type
_entity_poly.pdbx_seq_one_letter_code
_entity_poly.pdbx_strand_id
1 'polypeptide(L)'
;MSCLHAHQRWTILLVSAIVLSIALPTIRVHGSPPSQTQSATLFDVTISLYDSPLTPRERAPYEQIIRYFADGVYESSNGAHKIRRVSIYTGGAYADKADIVWVAECWPSAPVSGRSIEGAHINMCDVFSNVNFLADDNSWQWGGYALAHEWGHYFYSLYDEYKGHPKYDNVFHMPHSTDDPVPDSIMNSQWNARGGHFEWLNFSTARNNTRNTAQHRVYDASGWETLGRPVTEDPRDGERRALPKRIYYPELAAVAPGANDAPRIDLPGTARSDLEIVWISQDVTYQIVLDHSGSMGEEDKMENAKIATKMLVDLAPINRAKIGIIMFDDRVEVVQPLTAVDSQATKDAIKAKVDVIQPANRTAIGDAARKALEDLLVAGSSGTTRVVYLLTDGLSNSGIDPLSVIPEYQSAGIPLFTFGYGSDADTGLLQRMAQETGGKFYSAPATLAGLTQAFQDANQLAAPSVGVAAGSVQVQSGALSSIPLFVDSTLNRLTLAVTYQGAPSALGLALVDPMGHPVGGGDCYASGSETLCYFSVDGPSPGTWTLKASTTNSDVLLVYRVSGSSENAITYAASVSSLTGDVVRYPEPIVLLAVLTKELPISGAVLTATLQGPDGSAAMFPMLDNGVAPDAVADDGLYSAVLDYSVSGVYDVTVQFDNSAHTAHLTYEGLQPSSGPGGKPIPFPPPVPIAENFQRAARLQVTVVGVASDDHGNTQNDATFLPLDNSDLPGRIDYSNDVDVFAVRTSVAGEVMVSVSNLALGMNPRLRILAADGVTVLDEGDLSTRATPRGYLAVPVHVNAGETIYAEVSHQGSEYGGRYYISAGQRISGDGAQGDGTGDQSTLVPIQPLSAALALVLVLAITAVGGLVYAASRPATMPSAGLQVVQGQALRPYVGIRRGRLLIGRAPDCDLRLPHPTVSSHHAVIQQTPRGYMITDLRSTNHTYVNGKEVSQCMLQPGDEIRVGNVRLKFVISRK
;
A
#
# COMPACT_ATOMS: atom_id res chain seq x y z
N MET A 1 -9.02 2.03 29.74
CA MET A 1 -8.99 2.52 31.13
C MET A 1 -8.51 1.41 32.08
N SER A 2 -8.41 1.72 33.39
CA SER A 2 -8.31 0.79 34.55
C SER A 2 -6.91 0.36 35.03
N CYS A 3 -6.52 0.99 36.15
CA CYS A 3 -5.50 0.58 37.14
C CYS A 3 -5.98 1.10 38.53
N LEU A 4 -5.43 0.60 39.66
CA LEU A 4 -5.91 0.66 41.08
C LEU A 4 -6.71 -0.62 41.45
N HIS A 5 -6.60 -1.30 42.62
CA HIS A 5 -5.98 -1.13 43.96
C HIS A 5 -5.83 -2.55 44.61
N ALA A 6 -5.25 -2.86 45.80
CA ALA A 6 -4.23 -2.26 46.70
C ALA A 6 -3.85 -3.23 47.86
N HIS A 7 -2.59 -3.20 48.35
CA HIS A 7 -2.12 -3.72 49.68
C HIS A 7 -2.22 -5.26 49.95
N GLN A 8 -1.47 -5.91 50.87
CA GLN A 8 -0.52 -5.50 51.92
C GLN A 8 0.51 -6.63 52.28
N ARG A 9 1.66 -6.24 52.87
CA ARG A 9 2.70 -6.95 53.68
C ARG A 9 2.51 -8.45 54.06
N TRP A 10 3.62 -9.21 54.08
CA TRP A 10 4.25 -9.80 55.28
C TRP A 10 5.68 -10.33 54.98
N THR A 11 6.43 -10.67 56.03
CA THR A 11 7.88 -11.01 56.06
C THR A 11 8.08 -12.50 56.50
N ILE A 12 9.25 -13.16 56.56
CA ILE A 12 10.68 -12.77 56.58
C ILE A 12 11.60 -14.00 56.25
N LEU A 13 12.94 -13.83 56.27
CA LEU A 13 14.04 -14.84 56.50
C LEU A 13 14.64 -15.75 55.37
N LEU A 14 15.93 -15.43 55.09
CA LEU A 14 17.15 -16.23 54.82
C LEU A 14 17.32 -17.27 53.68
N VAL A 15 18.62 -17.55 53.47
CA VAL A 15 19.29 -18.20 52.32
C VAL A 15 20.10 -19.43 52.80
N SER A 16 20.28 -20.40 51.89
CA SER A 16 21.24 -21.53 51.91
C SER A 16 21.02 -22.73 52.85
N ALA A 17 20.67 -23.88 52.26
CA ALA A 17 21.26 -25.18 52.59
C ALA A 17 21.08 -26.25 51.47
N ILE A 18 22.22 -26.70 50.94
CA ILE A 18 22.57 -28.09 50.58
C ILE A 18 21.90 -28.77 49.35
N VAL A 19 22.78 -29.07 48.40
CA VAL A 19 22.66 -30.02 47.29
C VAL A 19 22.82 -31.47 47.79
N LEU A 20 21.91 -32.40 47.42
CA LEU A 20 22.26 -33.71 46.79
C LEU A 20 21.01 -34.56 46.40
N SER A 21 21.13 -35.33 45.32
CA SER A 21 20.26 -36.48 44.90
C SER A 21 18.86 -36.09 44.39
N ILE A 22 18.46 -36.43 43.15
CA ILE A 22 18.16 -37.80 42.66
C ILE A 22 18.19 -37.84 41.11
N ALA A 23 18.58 -39.01 40.58
CA ALA A 23 18.55 -39.54 39.21
C ALA A 23 17.91 -38.75 38.04
N LEU A 24 18.65 -38.70 36.93
CA LEU A 24 18.13 -38.55 35.57
C LEU A 24 17.35 -39.81 35.13
N PRO A 25 16.23 -39.63 34.43
CA PRO A 25 15.83 -40.50 33.33
C PRO A 25 16.01 -39.77 31.98
N THR A 26 16.64 -40.43 31.02
CA THR A 26 16.75 -39.96 29.63
C THR A 26 15.38 -39.90 28.95
N ILE A 27 14.96 -38.73 28.49
CA ILE A 27 13.90 -38.57 27.49
C ILE A 27 14.57 -38.39 26.12
N ARG A 28 14.25 -39.27 25.16
CA ARG A 28 14.57 -39.03 23.75
C ARG A 28 13.63 -37.95 23.23
N VAL A 29 14.19 -36.85 22.73
CA VAL A 29 13.45 -35.93 21.88
C VAL A 29 13.63 -36.41 20.43
N HIS A 30 12.59 -37.04 19.89
CA HIS A 30 12.35 -36.97 18.44
C HIS A 30 11.47 -35.74 18.22
N GLY A 31 12.00 -34.78 17.48
CA GLY A 31 11.35 -33.54 17.11
C GLY A 31 12.26 -32.85 16.10
N SER A 32 11.90 -32.92 14.82
CA SER A 32 12.61 -32.24 13.74
C SER A 32 12.55 -30.72 13.97
N PRO A 33 13.56 -29.95 13.54
CA PRO A 33 13.47 -28.49 13.56
C PRO A 33 12.32 -28.03 12.63
N PRO A 34 11.64 -26.91 12.95
CA PRO A 34 10.59 -26.37 12.10
C PRO A 34 11.15 -26.01 10.72
N SER A 35 10.33 -26.23 9.68
CA SER A 35 10.70 -26.05 8.29
C SER A 35 10.98 -24.58 7.94
N GLN A 36 11.74 -24.40 6.86
CA GLN A 36 11.93 -23.10 6.20
C GLN A 36 10.57 -22.44 5.92
N THR A 37 10.52 -21.12 6.04
CA THR A 37 9.33 -20.31 5.71
C THR A 37 8.99 -20.43 4.23
N GLN A 38 8.07 -21.34 3.90
CA GLN A 38 7.30 -21.26 2.68
C GLN A 38 6.39 -20.03 2.73
N SER A 39 6.29 -19.40 1.57
CA SER A 39 5.43 -18.29 1.22
C SER A 39 4.04 -18.76 0.81
N ALA A 40 3.01 -17.98 1.12
CA ALA A 40 1.64 -18.30 0.73
C ALA A 40 1.29 -17.74 -0.66
N THR A 41 0.50 -18.49 -1.43
CA THR A 41 -0.21 -18.02 -2.62
C THR A 41 -1.28 -17.01 -2.20
N LEU A 42 -1.38 -15.91 -2.95
CA LEU A 42 -2.28 -14.78 -2.67
C LEU A 42 -3.50 -14.80 -3.59
N PHE A 43 -4.70 -14.64 -3.02
CA PHE A 43 -5.96 -14.62 -3.77
C PHE A 43 -6.79 -13.37 -3.49
N ASP A 44 -7.33 -12.79 -4.55
CA ASP A 44 -8.31 -11.71 -4.46
C ASP A 44 -9.74 -12.25 -4.51
N VAL A 45 -10.63 -11.58 -3.76
CA VAL A 45 -12.03 -11.97 -3.52
C VAL A 45 -12.94 -10.77 -3.73
N THR A 46 -14.09 -11.02 -4.35
CA THR A 46 -15.13 -10.00 -4.61
C THR A 46 -16.40 -10.30 -3.80
N ILE A 47 -16.97 -9.25 -3.19
CA ILE A 47 -18.20 -9.35 -2.39
C ILE A 47 -19.23 -8.37 -2.94
N SER A 48 -20.43 -8.86 -3.27
CA SER A 48 -21.63 -8.06 -3.48
C SER A 48 -22.44 -8.03 -2.18
N LEU A 49 -22.31 -6.95 -1.40
CA LEU A 49 -23.08 -6.74 -0.18
C LEU A 49 -24.40 -6.04 -0.49
N TYR A 50 -25.53 -6.63 -0.07
CA TYR A 50 -26.87 -6.04 -0.25
C TYR A 50 -27.04 -4.68 0.43
N ASP A 51 -26.42 -4.51 1.60
CA ASP A 51 -26.41 -3.27 2.38
C ASP A 51 -25.34 -2.29 1.87
N SER A 52 -25.38 -1.06 2.36
CA SER A 52 -24.37 -0.05 2.11
C SER A 52 -23.97 0.63 3.43
N PRO A 53 -23.03 0.06 4.21
CA PRO A 53 -22.52 0.61 5.47
C PRO A 53 -21.48 1.72 5.27
N LEU A 54 -21.50 2.76 6.12
CA LEU A 54 -21.15 4.12 5.69
C LEU A 54 -20.14 4.82 6.59
N THR A 55 -20.06 4.35 7.83
CA THR A 55 -19.04 4.69 8.81
C THR A 55 -18.11 3.50 9.01
N PRO A 56 -16.84 3.72 9.40
CA PRO A 56 -15.95 2.64 9.84
C PRO A 56 -16.57 1.76 10.94
N ARG A 57 -17.48 2.30 11.75
CA ARG A 57 -18.19 1.57 12.81
C ARG A 57 -19.22 0.57 12.27
N GLU A 58 -19.95 0.91 11.21
CA GLU A 58 -20.91 0.00 10.56
C GLU A 58 -20.20 -1.04 9.69
N ARG A 59 -19.03 -0.68 9.13
CA ARG A 59 -18.18 -1.58 8.34
C ARG A 59 -17.41 -2.59 9.19
N ALA A 60 -17.03 -2.23 10.41
CA ALA A 60 -16.19 -3.05 11.28
C ALA A 60 -16.68 -4.51 11.49
N PRO A 61 -17.97 -4.80 11.72
CA PRO A 61 -18.46 -6.18 11.78
C PRO A 61 -18.15 -7.03 10.54
N TYR A 62 -18.43 -6.50 9.35
CA TYR A 62 -18.13 -7.15 8.06
C TYR A 62 -16.62 -7.36 7.90
N GLU A 63 -15.80 -6.34 8.21
CA GLU A 63 -14.34 -6.44 8.14
C GLU A 63 -13.77 -7.47 9.12
N GLN A 64 -14.34 -7.63 10.33
CA GLN A 64 -13.90 -8.67 11.26
C GLN A 64 -14.29 -10.06 10.77
N ILE A 65 -15.49 -10.25 10.22
CA ILE A 65 -15.88 -11.51 9.56
C ILE A 65 -14.90 -11.87 8.45
N ILE A 66 -14.57 -10.92 7.57
CA ILE A 66 -13.61 -11.12 6.47
C ILE A 66 -12.21 -11.47 6.99
N ARG A 67 -11.77 -10.87 8.10
CA ARG A 67 -10.49 -11.20 8.75
C ARG A 67 -10.48 -12.61 9.37
N TYR A 68 -11.59 -13.08 9.92
CA TYR A 68 -11.73 -14.47 10.39
C TYR A 68 -11.90 -15.47 9.24
N PHE A 69 -12.48 -15.05 8.12
CA PHE A 69 -12.47 -15.82 6.87
C PHE A 69 -11.04 -16.00 6.34
N ALA A 70 -10.23 -14.94 6.29
CA ALA A 70 -8.82 -15.04 5.90
C ALA A 70 -8.01 -15.98 6.82
N ASP A 71 -8.27 -15.95 8.14
CA ASP A 71 -7.71 -16.94 9.09
C ASP A 71 -8.11 -18.37 8.71
N GLY A 72 -9.39 -18.61 8.42
CA GLY A 72 -9.90 -19.93 8.03
C GLY A 72 -9.30 -20.44 6.72
N VAL A 73 -9.10 -19.57 5.71
CA VAL A 73 -8.43 -19.94 4.44
C VAL A 73 -6.95 -20.27 4.68
N TYR A 74 -6.26 -19.53 5.54
CA TYR A 74 -4.86 -19.77 5.88
C TYR A 74 -4.68 -21.09 6.64
N GLU A 75 -5.50 -21.33 7.66
CA GLU A 75 -5.41 -22.52 8.50
C GLU A 75 -5.86 -23.79 7.76
N SER A 76 -6.95 -23.72 6.97
CA SER A 76 -7.40 -24.84 6.12
C SER A 76 -6.38 -25.26 5.07
N SER A 77 -5.49 -24.35 4.66
CA SER A 77 -4.43 -24.60 3.68
C SER A 77 -3.05 -24.85 4.29
N ASN A 78 -2.92 -25.11 5.61
CA ASN A 78 -1.62 -25.27 6.29
C ASN A 78 -0.63 -24.12 6.00
N GLY A 79 -1.18 -22.90 5.96
CA GLY A 79 -0.48 -21.66 5.67
C GLY A 79 -0.10 -21.42 4.21
N ALA A 80 -0.50 -22.30 3.27
CA ALA A 80 -0.15 -22.17 1.86
C ALA A 80 -0.95 -21.11 1.11
N HIS A 81 -2.17 -20.77 1.54
CA HIS A 81 -3.02 -19.77 0.86
C HIS A 81 -3.35 -18.59 1.79
N LYS A 82 -3.45 -17.39 1.22
CA LYS A 82 -3.91 -16.17 1.90
C LYS A 82 -4.87 -15.37 1.02
N ILE A 83 -5.79 -14.66 1.67
CA ILE A 83 -6.60 -13.63 1.00
C ILE A 83 -5.80 -12.33 0.99
N ARG A 84 -5.61 -11.76 -0.21
CA ARG A 84 -4.93 -10.48 -0.44
C ARG A 84 -5.92 -9.33 -0.50
N ARG A 85 -6.60 -9.12 -1.63
CA ARG A 85 -7.56 -8.00 -1.75
C ARG A 85 -9.01 -8.48 -1.67
N VAL A 86 -9.80 -7.87 -0.80
CA VAL A 86 -11.26 -8.06 -0.74
C VAL A 86 -11.97 -6.80 -1.21
N SER A 87 -12.59 -6.86 -2.38
CA SER A 87 -13.33 -5.72 -2.97
C SER A 87 -14.83 -5.88 -2.68
N ILE A 88 -15.39 -4.98 -1.88
CA ILE A 88 -16.78 -5.02 -1.42
C ILE A 88 -17.60 -3.97 -2.18
N TYR A 89 -18.45 -4.43 -3.08
CA TYR A 89 -19.45 -3.62 -3.78
C TYR A 89 -20.71 -3.53 -2.93
N THR A 90 -21.19 -2.32 -2.64
CA THR A 90 -22.35 -2.08 -1.77
C THR A 90 -23.66 -1.92 -2.54
N GLY A 91 -24.79 -2.18 -1.87
CA GLY A 91 -26.12 -1.99 -2.44
C GLY A 91 -26.57 -3.08 -3.42
N GLY A 92 -25.97 -4.28 -3.34
CA GLY A 92 -26.25 -5.42 -4.21
C GLY A 92 -25.67 -5.33 -5.62
N ALA A 93 -24.74 -4.39 -5.87
CA ALA A 93 -24.06 -4.27 -7.14
C ALA A 93 -23.09 -5.44 -7.36
N TYR A 94 -22.91 -5.88 -8.61
CA TYR A 94 -22.02 -6.98 -9.03
C TYR A 94 -22.40 -8.40 -8.52
N ALA A 95 -23.63 -8.61 -8.05
CA ALA A 95 -24.09 -9.91 -7.54
C ALA A 95 -23.98 -11.08 -8.55
N ASP A 96 -24.00 -10.79 -9.85
CA ASP A 96 -23.85 -11.77 -10.93
C ASP A 96 -22.39 -12.20 -11.18
N LYS A 97 -21.42 -11.45 -10.65
CA LYS A 97 -19.97 -11.61 -10.91
C LYS A 97 -19.12 -11.72 -9.65
N ALA A 98 -19.69 -11.50 -8.47
CA ALA A 98 -18.99 -11.59 -7.20
C ALA A 98 -18.76 -13.05 -6.77
N ASP A 99 -17.62 -13.32 -6.13
CA ASP A 99 -17.33 -14.60 -5.49
C ASP A 99 -18.31 -14.88 -4.33
N ILE A 100 -18.73 -13.82 -3.64
CA ILE A 100 -19.63 -13.88 -2.49
C ILE A 100 -20.78 -12.90 -2.70
N VAL A 101 -22.01 -13.39 -2.65
CA VAL A 101 -23.22 -12.58 -2.57
C VAL A 101 -23.69 -12.60 -1.12
N TRP A 102 -23.70 -11.43 -0.50
CA TRP A 102 -24.04 -11.26 0.92
C TRP A 102 -25.40 -10.59 1.06
N VAL A 103 -26.35 -11.26 1.73
CA VAL A 103 -27.76 -10.84 1.90
C VAL A 103 -28.16 -10.71 3.39
N ALA A 104 -29.35 -10.19 3.68
CA ALA A 104 -29.78 -9.99 5.08
C ALA A 104 -29.94 -11.31 5.87
N GLU A 105 -30.61 -12.30 5.28
CA GLU A 105 -30.89 -13.59 5.91
C GLU A 105 -30.76 -14.71 4.88
N CYS A 106 -30.07 -15.79 5.25
CA CYS A 106 -29.83 -16.93 4.37
C CYS A 106 -29.53 -18.21 5.17
N TRP A 107 -29.41 -19.32 4.45
CA TRP A 107 -28.50 -20.40 4.84
C TRP A 107 -27.21 -20.22 4.04
N PRO A 108 -26.04 -20.01 4.69
CA PRO A 108 -24.76 -20.03 4.00
C PRO A 108 -24.66 -21.28 3.14
N SER A 109 -24.21 -21.09 1.90
CA SER A 109 -24.16 -22.18 0.91
C SER A 109 -23.34 -21.80 -0.31
N ALA A 110 -22.58 -22.76 -0.83
CA ALA A 110 -21.81 -22.61 -2.06
C ALA A 110 -21.98 -23.80 -3.02
N PRO A 111 -21.94 -23.57 -4.34
CA PRO A 111 -21.80 -24.64 -5.32
C PRO A 111 -20.39 -25.23 -5.25
N VAL A 112 -20.28 -26.56 -5.24
CA VAL A 112 -19.00 -27.26 -5.30
C VAL A 112 -18.32 -27.00 -6.64
N SER A 113 -17.03 -26.64 -6.62
CA SER A 113 -16.26 -26.20 -7.80
C SER A 113 -16.81 -24.94 -8.46
N GLY A 114 -17.41 -24.03 -7.69
CA GLY A 114 -17.99 -22.78 -8.21
C GLY A 114 -16.99 -21.76 -8.76
N ARG A 115 -15.74 -21.73 -8.26
CA ARG A 115 -14.73 -20.77 -8.74
C ARG A 115 -14.49 -20.95 -10.25
N SER A 116 -14.50 -19.84 -10.98
CA SER A 116 -14.38 -19.77 -12.45
C SER A 116 -15.58 -20.33 -13.25
N ILE A 117 -16.74 -20.53 -12.62
CA ILE A 117 -18.02 -20.78 -13.30
C ILE A 117 -18.85 -19.49 -13.29
N GLU A 118 -19.29 -19.04 -14.46
CA GLU A 118 -20.11 -17.82 -14.61
C GLU A 118 -21.41 -17.92 -13.79
N GLY A 119 -21.69 -16.89 -12.98
CA GLY A 119 -22.85 -16.82 -12.09
C GLY A 119 -22.76 -17.67 -10.82
N ALA A 120 -21.72 -18.49 -10.63
CA ALA A 120 -21.53 -19.29 -9.42
C ALA A 120 -20.83 -18.48 -8.31
N HIS A 121 -21.47 -18.42 -7.14
CA HIS A 121 -21.04 -17.62 -5.99
C HIS A 121 -21.36 -18.32 -4.67
N ILE A 122 -20.69 -17.90 -3.60
CA ILE A 122 -21.04 -18.23 -2.22
C ILE A 122 -22.20 -17.33 -1.78
N ASN A 123 -23.25 -17.90 -1.19
CA ASN A 123 -24.27 -17.16 -0.47
C ASN A 123 -23.81 -16.99 0.99
N MET A 124 -23.74 -15.73 1.43
CA MET A 124 -23.42 -15.33 2.81
C MET A 124 -24.50 -14.39 3.35
N CYS A 125 -24.61 -14.23 4.67
CA CYS A 125 -25.61 -13.34 5.25
C CYS A 125 -25.29 -12.80 6.63
N ASP A 126 -26.02 -11.76 7.04
CA ASP A 126 -25.95 -11.19 8.39
C ASP A 126 -26.59 -12.12 9.43
N VAL A 127 -27.74 -12.71 9.10
CA VAL A 127 -28.50 -13.59 9.98
C VAL A 127 -28.58 -14.99 9.40
N PHE A 128 -28.06 -15.95 10.14
CA PHE A 128 -28.20 -17.38 9.90
C PHE A 128 -29.10 -18.00 10.98
N SER A 129 -30.32 -18.37 10.59
CA SER A 129 -31.36 -18.88 11.50
C SER A 129 -31.65 -17.92 12.68
N ASN A 130 -31.07 -18.15 13.86
CA ASN A 130 -31.22 -17.28 15.04
C ASN A 130 -29.91 -16.60 15.47
N VAL A 131 -28.84 -16.75 14.68
CA VAL A 131 -27.51 -16.16 14.95
C VAL A 131 -27.31 -14.97 14.02
N ASN A 132 -27.16 -13.78 14.60
CA ASN A 132 -26.73 -12.60 13.87
C ASN A 132 -25.19 -12.55 13.91
N PHE A 133 -24.53 -12.82 12.79
CA PHE A 133 -23.08 -12.81 12.67
C PHE A 133 -22.49 -11.42 12.93
N LEU A 134 -23.21 -10.32 12.72
CA LEU A 134 -22.70 -8.96 12.94
C LEU A 134 -22.65 -8.54 14.43
N ALA A 135 -23.24 -9.30 15.35
CA ALA A 135 -23.57 -8.84 16.70
C ALA A 135 -22.38 -8.54 17.63
N ASP A 136 -21.38 -9.42 17.66
CA ASP A 136 -20.19 -9.33 18.53
C ASP A 136 -19.02 -10.15 17.98
N ASP A 137 -17.83 -10.06 18.61
CA ASP A 137 -16.60 -10.73 18.14
C ASP A 137 -16.71 -12.26 18.05
N ASN A 138 -17.47 -12.89 18.95
CA ASN A 138 -17.75 -14.31 18.82
C ASN A 138 -18.62 -14.53 17.57
N SER A 139 -19.68 -13.75 17.37
CA SER A 139 -20.50 -13.84 16.14
C SER A 139 -19.72 -13.53 14.86
N TRP A 140 -18.72 -12.64 14.89
CA TRP A 140 -17.82 -12.38 13.77
C TRP A 140 -16.94 -13.59 13.44
N GLN A 141 -16.45 -14.31 14.46
CA GLN A 141 -15.74 -15.59 14.27
C GLN A 141 -16.63 -16.65 13.62
N TRP A 142 -17.90 -16.75 14.06
CA TRP A 142 -18.87 -17.66 13.42
C TRP A 142 -19.01 -17.34 11.93
N GLY A 143 -19.30 -16.08 11.59
CA GLY A 143 -19.48 -15.66 10.19
C GLY A 143 -18.23 -15.93 9.34
N GLY A 144 -17.04 -15.63 9.86
CA GLY A 144 -15.79 -15.82 9.11
C GLY A 144 -15.46 -17.28 8.86
N TYR A 145 -15.62 -18.15 9.87
CA TYR A 145 -15.36 -19.58 9.72
C TYR A 145 -16.46 -20.30 8.93
N ALA A 146 -17.71 -19.82 8.98
CA ALA A 146 -18.77 -20.27 8.06
C ALA A 146 -18.39 -19.97 6.60
N LEU A 147 -17.95 -18.74 6.32
CA LEU A 147 -17.51 -18.35 4.99
C LEU A 147 -16.29 -19.16 4.51
N ALA A 148 -15.37 -19.53 5.41
CA ALA A 148 -14.23 -20.39 5.08
C ALA A 148 -14.62 -21.87 4.84
N HIS A 149 -15.67 -22.35 5.50
CA HIS A 149 -16.29 -23.66 5.20
C HIS A 149 -16.92 -23.66 3.80
N GLU A 150 -17.72 -22.64 3.46
CA GLU A 150 -18.29 -22.51 2.10
C GLU A 150 -17.22 -22.38 1.01
N TRP A 151 -16.11 -21.71 1.32
CA TRP A 151 -14.92 -21.65 0.45
C TRP A 151 -14.30 -23.04 0.21
N GLY A 152 -14.42 -23.96 1.16
CA GLY A 152 -14.13 -25.40 1.01
C GLY A 152 -14.85 -26.03 -0.18
N HIS A 153 -16.14 -25.76 -0.35
CA HIS A 153 -16.91 -26.20 -1.51
C HIS A 153 -16.57 -25.39 -2.77
N TYR A 154 -16.65 -24.06 -2.67
CA TYR A 154 -16.56 -23.14 -3.80
C TYR A 154 -15.22 -23.22 -4.53
N PHE A 155 -14.14 -23.17 -3.76
CA PHE A 155 -12.78 -22.97 -4.26
C PHE A 155 -12.01 -24.28 -4.32
N TYR A 156 -12.04 -25.07 -3.24
CA TYR A 156 -11.30 -26.33 -3.11
C TYR A 156 -12.08 -27.56 -3.60
N SER A 157 -13.38 -27.41 -3.89
CA SER A 157 -14.25 -28.50 -4.39
C SER A 157 -14.37 -29.71 -3.45
N LEU A 158 -14.26 -29.48 -2.14
CA LEU A 158 -14.48 -30.50 -1.12
C LEU A 158 -15.98 -30.67 -0.83
N TYR A 159 -16.31 -31.77 -0.15
CA TYR A 159 -17.66 -32.09 0.30
C TYR A 159 -17.72 -32.17 1.82
N ASP A 160 -18.94 -32.10 2.33
CA ASP A 160 -19.23 -32.16 3.76
C ASP A 160 -18.79 -33.46 4.43
N GLU A 161 -18.39 -33.33 5.70
CA GLU A 161 -17.92 -34.40 6.57
C GLU A 161 -18.66 -34.46 7.91
N TYR A 162 -19.80 -33.77 8.03
CA TYR A 162 -20.75 -33.92 9.13
C TYR A 162 -21.78 -35.02 8.85
N LYS A 163 -22.64 -35.30 9.84
CA LYS A 163 -23.73 -36.28 9.74
C LYS A 163 -25.00 -35.66 9.14
N GLY A 164 -25.47 -36.23 8.04
CA GLY A 164 -26.63 -35.73 7.29
C GLY A 164 -28.00 -36.08 7.87
N HIS A 165 -29.03 -35.68 7.12
CA HIS A 165 -30.44 -35.95 7.43
C HIS A 165 -30.98 -37.06 6.51
N PRO A 166 -31.87 -37.97 6.96
CA PRO A 166 -32.43 -39.09 6.17
C PRO A 166 -33.12 -38.74 4.84
N LYS A 167 -33.25 -37.45 4.52
CA LYS A 167 -33.84 -36.95 3.27
C LYS A 167 -32.80 -36.84 2.13
N TYR A 168 -31.51 -36.99 2.46
CA TYR A 168 -30.38 -36.90 1.52
C TYR A 168 -29.68 -38.25 1.31
N ASP A 169 -30.10 -39.32 1.99
CA ASP A 169 -29.49 -40.67 1.94
C ASP A 169 -29.52 -41.30 0.53
N ASN A 170 -30.30 -40.74 -0.39
CA ASN A 170 -30.35 -41.12 -1.81
C ASN A 170 -29.54 -40.19 -2.73
N VAL A 171 -28.85 -39.17 -2.20
CA VAL A 171 -28.02 -38.23 -2.95
C VAL A 171 -26.55 -38.53 -2.64
N PHE A 172 -25.84 -39.12 -3.61
CA PHE A 172 -24.50 -39.69 -3.42
C PHE A 172 -23.46 -38.75 -2.79
N HIS A 173 -23.47 -37.47 -3.19
CA HIS A 173 -22.47 -36.47 -2.79
C HIS A 173 -22.92 -35.56 -1.63
N MET A 174 -24.08 -35.84 -1.01
CA MET A 174 -24.54 -35.15 0.20
C MET A 174 -24.27 -36.02 1.43
N PRO A 175 -24.15 -35.43 2.64
CA PRO A 175 -24.10 -36.19 3.89
C PRO A 175 -25.34 -37.06 4.11
N HIS A 176 -25.14 -38.29 4.57
CA HIS A 176 -26.20 -39.25 4.87
C HIS A 176 -26.44 -39.36 6.38
N SER A 177 -27.63 -39.85 6.76
CA SER A 177 -28.00 -40.10 8.16
C SER A 177 -27.23 -41.25 8.83
N THR A 178 -26.44 -41.98 8.05
CA THR A 178 -25.54 -43.06 8.48
C THR A 178 -24.07 -42.67 8.43
N ASP A 179 -23.72 -41.43 8.06
CA ASP A 179 -22.33 -40.96 8.01
C ASP A 179 -21.73 -40.80 9.41
N ASP A 180 -20.41 -41.03 9.49
CA ASP A 180 -19.60 -40.90 10.69
C ASP A 180 -18.78 -39.58 10.62
N PRO A 181 -19.11 -38.55 11.42
CA PRO A 181 -18.47 -37.25 11.33
C PRO A 181 -16.96 -37.27 11.55
N VAL A 182 -16.22 -36.50 10.75
CA VAL A 182 -14.76 -36.38 10.90
C VAL A 182 -14.43 -35.32 11.97
N PRO A 183 -13.83 -35.68 13.12
CA PRO A 183 -13.37 -34.68 14.10
C PRO A 183 -12.23 -33.86 13.52
N ASP A 184 -12.05 -32.62 13.99
CA ASP A 184 -10.94 -31.75 13.57
C ASP A 184 -10.93 -31.53 12.03
N SER A 185 -12.10 -31.14 11.50
CA SER A 185 -12.31 -30.75 10.10
C SER A 185 -13.31 -29.60 9.98
N ILE A 186 -12.94 -28.58 9.21
CA ILE A 186 -13.77 -27.43 8.87
C ILE A 186 -15.00 -27.85 8.05
N MET A 187 -14.90 -28.94 7.27
CA MET A 187 -16.01 -29.52 6.51
C MET A 187 -17.01 -30.29 7.38
N ASN A 188 -16.75 -30.44 8.69
CA ASN A 188 -17.69 -31.00 9.66
C ASN A 188 -18.22 -29.92 10.63
N SER A 189 -17.33 -29.19 11.31
CA SER A 189 -17.75 -28.24 12.34
C SER A 189 -16.74 -27.12 12.60
N GLN A 190 -16.64 -26.21 11.63
CA GLN A 190 -15.97 -24.91 11.73
C GLN A 190 -16.28 -24.16 13.05
N TRP A 191 -17.49 -24.34 13.60
CA TRP A 191 -17.92 -23.74 14.87
C TRP A 191 -17.07 -24.17 16.07
N ASN A 192 -16.38 -25.30 16.03
CA ASN A 192 -15.60 -25.76 17.18
C ASN A 192 -14.28 -24.99 17.34
N ALA A 193 -13.82 -24.25 16.32
CA ALA A 193 -12.59 -23.47 16.38
C ALA A 193 -12.60 -22.29 17.36
N ARG A 194 -13.80 -21.90 17.82
CA ARG A 194 -14.01 -20.78 18.75
C ARG A 194 -13.25 -21.00 20.05
N GLY A 195 -12.50 -19.98 20.46
CA GLY A 195 -11.62 -20.06 21.63
C GLY A 195 -10.19 -20.53 21.35
N GLY A 196 -9.82 -20.73 20.07
CA GLY A 196 -8.44 -21.07 19.66
C GLY A 196 -8.21 -22.54 19.31
N HIS A 197 -9.29 -23.29 19.05
CA HIS A 197 -9.28 -24.70 18.64
C HIS A 197 -9.08 -24.83 17.13
N PHE A 198 -8.01 -24.23 16.61
CA PHE A 198 -7.77 -24.06 15.17
C PHE A 198 -7.68 -25.38 14.38
N GLU A 199 -7.54 -26.53 15.07
CA GLU A 199 -7.67 -27.86 14.47
C GLU A 199 -9.01 -28.07 13.72
N TRP A 200 -10.06 -27.34 14.12
CA TRP A 200 -11.38 -27.35 13.46
C TRP A 200 -11.50 -26.41 12.25
N LEU A 201 -10.47 -25.66 11.91
CA LEU A 201 -10.37 -24.90 10.66
C LEU A 201 -9.58 -25.65 9.58
N ASN A 202 -8.93 -26.77 9.93
CA ASN A 202 -8.17 -27.57 8.99
C ASN A 202 -9.08 -28.46 8.12
N PHE A 203 -8.60 -29.00 7.00
CA PHE A 203 -9.29 -30.08 6.27
C PHE A 203 -8.98 -31.45 6.87
N SER A 204 -9.83 -32.45 6.61
CA SER A 204 -9.54 -33.82 7.06
C SER A 204 -8.26 -34.38 6.43
N THR A 205 -7.56 -35.16 7.24
CA THR A 205 -6.33 -35.88 6.93
C THR A 205 -6.61 -37.38 6.82
N ALA A 206 -5.66 -38.15 6.30
CA ALA A 206 -5.74 -39.61 6.30
C ALA A 206 -5.92 -40.23 7.70
N ARG A 207 -5.50 -39.53 8.77
CA ARG A 207 -5.57 -39.97 10.17
C ARG A 207 -6.98 -39.88 10.76
N ASN A 208 -7.71 -38.79 10.51
CA ASN A 208 -9.07 -38.57 11.03
C ASN A 208 -10.18 -38.95 10.03
N ASN A 209 -9.82 -39.34 8.80
CA ASN A 209 -10.73 -39.89 7.79
C ASN A 209 -11.53 -41.11 8.32
N THR A 210 -12.81 -40.91 8.59
CA THR A 210 -13.75 -41.97 9.02
C THR A 210 -14.14 -42.93 7.89
N ARG A 211 -13.86 -42.56 6.64
CA ARG A 211 -14.18 -43.30 5.41
C ARG A 211 -15.69 -43.51 5.16
N ASN A 212 -16.53 -42.80 5.90
CA ASN A 212 -17.99 -42.88 5.81
C ASN A 212 -18.59 -41.46 5.82
N THR A 213 -18.24 -40.67 4.80
CA THR A 213 -18.67 -39.29 4.58
C THR A 213 -18.97 -39.04 3.10
N ALA A 214 -19.60 -37.91 2.78
CA ALA A 214 -19.79 -37.47 1.39
C ALA A 214 -18.44 -37.25 0.68
N GLN A 215 -17.47 -36.62 1.35
CA GLN A 215 -16.09 -36.47 0.86
C GLN A 215 -15.47 -37.81 0.45
N HIS A 216 -15.55 -38.83 1.31
CA HIS A 216 -14.99 -40.15 0.99
C HIS A 216 -15.77 -40.87 -0.11
N ARG A 217 -17.11 -40.77 -0.15
CA ARG A 217 -17.90 -41.31 -1.27
C ARG A 217 -17.47 -40.71 -2.60
N VAL A 218 -17.32 -39.38 -2.67
CA VAL A 218 -16.98 -38.72 -3.94
C VAL A 218 -15.54 -39.00 -4.36
N TYR A 219 -14.56 -38.82 -3.47
CA TYR A 219 -13.14 -38.82 -3.85
C TYR A 219 -12.34 -40.07 -3.45
N ASP A 220 -12.93 -41.02 -2.71
CA ASP A 220 -12.24 -42.19 -2.14
C ASP A 220 -11.05 -41.82 -1.22
N ALA A 221 -11.13 -40.62 -0.62
CA ALA A 221 -10.02 -39.95 0.07
C ALA A 221 -10.54 -38.99 1.15
N SER A 222 -9.67 -38.53 2.04
CA SER A 222 -9.90 -37.35 2.90
C SER A 222 -9.81 -36.04 2.11
N GLY A 223 -9.99 -34.89 2.77
CA GLY A 223 -9.74 -33.57 2.20
C GLY A 223 -8.31 -33.43 1.69
N TRP A 224 -7.32 -33.62 2.56
CA TRP A 224 -5.89 -33.51 2.19
C TRP A 224 -5.41 -34.57 1.21
N GLU A 225 -5.89 -35.82 1.31
CA GLU A 225 -5.57 -36.85 0.29
C GLU A 225 -6.15 -36.49 -1.09
N THR A 226 -7.26 -35.74 -1.14
CA THR A 226 -7.83 -35.21 -2.38
C THR A 226 -7.03 -34.01 -2.88
N LEU A 227 -6.73 -33.03 -2.02
CA LEU A 227 -6.03 -31.80 -2.40
C LEU A 227 -4.58 -32.06 -2.82
N GLY A 228 -3.89 -32.97 -2.13
CA GLY A 228 -2.49 -33.30 -2.39
C GLY A 228 -2.23 -34.14 -3.64
N ARG A 229 -3.26 -34.71 -4.29
CA ARG A 229 -3.11 -35.51 -5.52
C ARG A 229 -3.57 -34.76 -6.79
N PRO A 230 -3.02 -35.05 -7.97
CA PRO A 230 -3.50 -34.49 -9.25
C PRO A 230 -4.96 -34.89 -9.58
N VAL A 231 -5.68 -34.02 -10.30
CA VAL A 231 -7.10 -34.27 -10.72
C VAL A 231 -7.25 -35.54 -11.59
N THR A 232 -6.18 -35.96 -12.28
CA THR A 232 -6.16 -37.20 -13.08
C THR A 232 -6.30 -38.47 -12.24
N GLU A 233 -6.04 -38.39 -10.93
CA GLU A 233 -6.16 -39.48 -9.97
C GLU A 233 -7.51 -39.47 -9.22
N ASP A 234 -8.37 -38.46 -9.45
CA ASP A 234 -9.71 -38.48 -8.89
C ASP A 234 -10.55 -39.58 -9.53
N PRO A 235 -11.32 -40.35 -8.74
CA PRO A 235 -12.17 -41.40 -9.28
C PRO A 235 -13.28 -40.83 -10.15
N ARG A 236 -13.38 -41.31 -11.40
CA ARG A 236 -14.37 -40.89 -12.39
C ARG A 236 -15.14 -42.10 -12.95
N ASP A 237 -15.65 -42.90 -12.02
CA ASP A 237 -16.54 -44.03 -12.27
C ASP A 237 -17.94 -43.81 -11.67
N GLY A 238 -18.92 -44.65 -12.01
CA GLY A 238 -20.29 -44.53 -11.50
C GLY A 238 -20.89 -43.13 -11.64
N GLU A 239 -21.49 -42.64 -10.55
CA GLU A 239 -22.09 -41.30 -10.41
C GLU A 239 -21.05 -40.17 -10.33
N ARG A 240 -19.80 -40.44 -9.92
CA ARG A 240 -18.71 -39.47 -9.81
C ARG A 240 -18.37 -38.79 -11.16
N ARG A 241 -18.80 -39.40 -12.27
CA ARG A 241 -18.68 -38.85 -13.64
C ARG A 241 -19.57 -37.63 -13.91
N ALA A 242 -20.67 -37.48 -13.18
CA ALA A 242 -21.59 -36.34 -13.35
C ALA A 242 -21.23 -35.14 -12.46
N LEU A 243 -20.28 -35.31 -11.53
CA LEU A 243 -19.81 -34.27 -10.63
C LEU A 243 -18.73 -33.41 -11.31
N PRO A 244 -18.60 -32.11 -10.94
CA PRO A 244 -17.63 -31.21 -11.54
C PRO A 244 -16.17 -31.68 -11.34
N LYS A 245 -15.25 -31.05 -12.07
CA LYS A 245 -13.81 -31.21 -11.87
C LYS A 245 -13.31 -30.08 -10.97
N ARG A 246 -12.58 -30.44 -9.92
CA ARG A 246 -11.90 -29.47 -9.07
C ARG A 246 -10.75 -28.79 -9.82
N ILE A 247 -10.47 -27.55 -9.43
CA ILE A 247 -9.19 -26.91 -9.71
C ILE A 247 -8.12 -27.59 -8.84
N TYR A 248 -6.92 -27.76 -9.37
CA TYR A 248 -5.78 -28.30 -8.62
C TYR A 248 -4.89 -27.16 -8.17
N TYR A 249 -4.69 -27.07 -6.85
CA TYR A 249 -3.77 -26.13 -6.21
C TYR A 249 -2.53 -26.93 -5.76
N PRO A 250 -1.51 -27.04 -6.63
CA PRO A 250 -0.34 -27.87 -6.37
C PRO A 250 0.42 -27.54 -5.07
N GLU A 251 0.29 -26.33 -4.54
CA GLU A 251 0.93 -25.88 -3.30
C GLU A 251 0.41 -26.65 -2.08
N LEU A 252 -0.84 -27.09 -2.13
CA LEU A 252 -1.44 -27.91 -1.08
C LEU A 252 -0.75 -29.28 -0.98
N ALA A 253 -0.23 -29.83 -2.08
CA ALA A 253 0.57 -31.05 -2.05
C ALA A 253 1.91 -30.86 -1.30
N ALA A 254 2.44 -29.64 -1.24
CA ALA A 254 3.69 -29.31 -0.54
C ALA A 254 3.54 -29.35 0.98
N VAL A 255 2.37 -28.92 1.46
CA VAL A 255 2.04 -28.75 2.88
C VAL A 255 1.07 -29.82 3.40
N ALA A 256 0.72 -30.80 2.56
CA ALA A 256 -0.19 -31.89 2.92
C ALA A 256 0.35 -32.68 4.14
N PRO A 257 -0.47 -32.92 5.17
CA PRO A 257 -0.07 -33.75 6.31
C PRO A 257 0.28 -35.17 5.87
N GLY A 258 1.28 -35.78 6.51
CA GLY A 258 1.61 -37.17 6.31
C GLY A 258 0.47 -38.10 6.76
N ALA A 259 0.47 -39.34 6.28
CA ALA A 259 -0.66 -40.26 6.44
C ALA A 259 -1.07 -40.60 7.89
N ASN A 260 -0.23 -40.29 8.88
CA ASN A 260 -0.51 -40.49 10.32
C ASN A 260 -0.44 -39.18 11.14
N ASP A 261 -0.27 -38.04 10.48
CA ASP A 261 -0.12 -36.75 11.16
C ASP A 261 -1.47 -36.21 11.61
N ALA A 262 -1.47 -35.36 12.64
CA ALA A 262 -2.65 -34.57 12.99
C ALA A 262 -2.83 -33.42 11.99
N PRO A 263 -4.01 -32.77 11.94
CA PRO A 263 -4.13 -31.40 11.46
C PRO A 263 -2.97 -30.53 11.96
N ARG A 264 -2.32 -29.81 11.05
CA ARG A 264 -1.26 -28.86 11.37
C ARG A 264 -1.90 -27.56 11.82
N ILE A 265 -1.31 -26.91 12.83
CA ILE A 265 -1.78 -25.63 13.34
C ILE A 265 -0.78 -24.53 13.00
N ASP A 266 -1.22 -23.54 12.22
CA ASP A 266 -0.42 -22.39 11.81
C ASP A 266 -0.92 -21.06 12.40
N LEU A 267 -2.13 -21.04 12.97
CA LEU A 267 -2.66 -19.93 13.76
C LEU A 267 -2.27 -19.98 15.25
N PRO A 268 -2.03 -18.82 15.89
CA PRO A 268 -2.01 -17.48 15.32
C PRO A 268 -0.73 -17.22 14.50
N GLY A 269 -0.91 -16.88 13.23
CA GLY A 269 0.17 -16.76 12.24
C GLY A 269 0.07 -15.48 11.40
N THR A 270 0.60 -15.51 10.18
CA THR A 270 0.62 -14.34 9.27
C THR A 270 -0.58 -14.26 8.33
N ALA A 271 -1.67 -15.00 8.60
CA ALA A 271 -2.86 -15.10 7.73
C ALA A 271 -3.37 -13.78 7.15
N ARG A 272 -3.32 -12.70 7.95
CA ARG A 272 -3.87 -11.38 7.64
C ARG A 272 -2.82 -10.34 7.21
N SER A 273 -1.54 -10.70 7.03
CA SER A 273 -0.47 -9.71 6.76
C SER A 273 -0.63 -8.98 5.44
N ASP A 274 -1.21 -9.67 4.46
CA ASP A 274 -1.32 -9.21 3.06
C ASP A 274 -2.77 -8.77 2.73
N LEU A 275 -3.66 -8.72 3.74
CA LEU A 275 -5.09 -8.50 3.60
C LEU A 275 -5.47 -7.01 3.51
N GLU A 276 -5.81 -6.57 2.30
CA GLU A 276 -6.45 -5.29 1.99
C GLU A 276 -7.97 -5.49 1.87
N ILE A 277 -8.78 -4.60 2.48
CA ILE A 277 -10.23 -4.58 2.31
C ILE A 277 -10.64 -3.23 1.73
N VAL A 278 -11.31 -3.24 0.57
CA VAL A 278 -11.65 -2.04 -0.20
C VAL A 278 -13.17 -1.96 -0.39
N TRP A 279 -13.76 -0.87 0.10
CA TRP A 279 -15.19 -0.59 -0.02
C TRP A 279 -15.47 0.24 -1.27
N ILE A 280 -16.26 -0.29 -2.20
CA ILE A 280 -16.59 0.32 -3.48
C ILE A 280 -18.09 0.67 -3.49
N SER A 281 -18.41 1.93 -3.16
CA SER A 281 -19.75 2.46 -3.42
C SER A 281 -19.82 3.05 -4.83
N GLN A 282 -20.96 2.81 -5.48
CA GLN A 282 -21.29 3.34 -6.81
C GLN A 282 -21.95 4.73 -6.74
N ASP A 283 -22.37 5.16 -5.54
CA ASP A 283 -22.98 6.46 -5.31
C ASP A 283 -21.96 7.42 -4.69
N VAL A 284 -21.90 8.67 -5.13
CA VAL A 284 -20.90 9.64 -4.66
C VAL A 284 -21.53 10.99 -4.28
N THR A 285 -21.31 11.41 -3.04
CA THR A 285 -21.68 12.73 -2.54
C THR A 285 -20.45 13.63 -2.50
N TYR A 286 -20.42 14.62 -3.41
CA TYR A 286 -19.37 15.62 -3.51
C TYR A 286 -19.74 16.86 -2.71
N GLN A 287 -18.83 17.33 -1.85
CA GLN A 287 -18.90 18.65 -1.24
C GLN A 287 -17.72 19.48 -1.72
N ILE A 288 -17.99 20.40 -2.66
CA ILE A 288 -16.97 21.29 -3.23
C ILE A 288 -16.90 22.55 -2.36
N VAL A 289 -15.69 22.99 -2.07
CA VAL A 289 -15.36 24.12 -1.20
C VAL A 289 -14.42 25.04 -1.98
N LEU A 290 -14.95 26.20 -2.38
CA LEU A 290 -14.24 27.15 -3.24
C LEU A 290 -13.82 28.39 -2.44
N ASP A 291 -12.52 28.63 -2.40
CA ASP A 291 -12.00 29.94 -2.07
C ASP A 291 -12.48 30.96 -3.12
N HIS A 292 -13.08 32.06 -2.65
CA HIS A 292 -13.35 33.24 -3.47
C HIS A 292 -12.77 34.49 -2.80
N SER A 293 -11.66 34.34 -2.07
CA SER A 293 -10.96 35.44 -1.43
C SER A 293 -10.41 36.45 -2.46
N GLY A 294 -9.99 37.64 -2.01
CA GLY A 294 -9.55 38.70 -2.92
C GLY A 294 -8.42 38.31 -3.89
N SER A 295 -7.53 37.41 -3.48
CA SER A 295 -6.41 36.89 -4.29
C SER A 295 -6.88 36.05 -5.48
N MET A 296 -8.02 35.36 -5.36
CA MET A 296 -8.66 34.63 -6.48
C MET A 296 -9.13 35.56 -7.61
N GLY A 297 -9.14 36.89 -7.42
CA GLY A 297 -9.43 37.87 -8.47
C GLY A 297 -8.26 38.18 -9.41
N GLU A 298 -7.08 37.65 -9.14
CA GLU A 298 -5.88 37.84 -9.96
C GLU A 298 -5.79 36.75 -11.06
N GLU A 299 -5.08 37.05 -12.15
CA GLU A 299 -4.59 36.07 -13.16
C GLU A 299 -5.58 34.96 -13.56
N ASP A 300 -6.85 35.33 -13.78
CA ASP A 300 -7.96 34.44 -14.15
C ASP A 300 -8.25 33.27 -13.16
N LYS A 301 -7.62 33.25 -11.98
CA LYS A 301 -7.71 32.23 -10.92
C LYS A 301 -9.16 31.80 -10.63
N MET A 302 -10.06 32.75 -10.39
CA MET A 302 -11.47 32.47 -10.10
C MET A 302 -12.22 31.87 -11.30
N GLU A 303 -11.95 32.29 -12.53
CA GLU A 303 -12.64 31.72 -13.70
C GLU A 303 -12.13 30.29 -13.98
N ASN A 304 -10.84 30.04 -13.79
CA ASN A 304 -10.27 28.69 -13.80
C ASN A 304 -10.93 27.78 -12.74
N ALA A 305 -11.10 28.28 -11.52
CA ALA A 305 -11.80 27.58 -10.44
C ALA A 305 -13.27 27.26 -10.78
N LYS A 306 -13.99 28.20 -11.40
CA LYS A 306 -15.37 27.98 -11.86
C LYS A 306 -15.45 26.92 -12.95
N ILE A 307 -14.60 26.99 -13.97
CA ILE A 307 -14.60 26.02 -15.08
C ILE A 307 -14.30 24.61 -14.56
N ALA A 308 -13.30 24.46 -13.71
CA ALA A 308 -12.96 23.15 -13.16
C ALA A 308 -14.04 22.61 -12.19
N THR A 309 -14.75 23.48 -11.48
CA THR A 309 -15.95 23.11 -10.71
C THR A 309 -17.09 22.64 -11.61
N LYS A 310 -17.37 23.35 -12.72
CA LYS A 310 -18.40 22.97 -13.70
C LYS A 310 -18.09 21.58 -14.29
N MET A 311 -16.84 21.31 -14.63
CA MET A 311 -16.38 19.99 -15.07
C MET A 311 -16.68 18.87 -14.06
N LEU A 312 -16.51 19.09 -12.75
CA LEU A 312 -16.89 18.11 -11.73
C LEU A 312 -18.40 17.86 -11.68
N VAL A 313 -19.22 18.89 -11.88
CA VAL A 313 -20.68 18.77 -11.99
C VAL A 313 -21.06 17.90 -13.19
N ASP A 314 -20.35 18.02 -14.32
CA ASP A 314 -20.58 17.21 -15.52
C ASP A 314 -20.06 15.76 -15.37
N LEU A 315 -18.95 15.56 -14.66
CA LEU A 315 -18.42 14.23 -14.31
C LEU A 315 -19.37 13.45 -13.38
N ALA A 316 -20.06 14.11 -12.45
CA ALA A 316 -20.95 13.45 -11.48
C ALA A 316 -22.02 12.56 -12.18
N PRO A 317 -22.16 11.27 -11.80
CA PRO A 317 -23.11 10.36 -12.43
C PRO A 317 -24.57 10.70 -12.07
N ILE A 318 -25.45 10.67 -13.07
CA ILE A 318 -26.88 10.95 -12.92
C ILE A 318 -27.56 9.82 -12.12
N ASN A 319 -28.48 10.17 -11.23
CA ASN A 319 -29.17 9.32 -10.25
C ASN A 319 -28.26 8.61 -9.21
N ARG A 320 -26.95 8.84 -9.27
CA ARG A 320 -25.93 8.21 -8.39
C ARG A 320 -25.09 9.23 -7.64
N ALA A 321 -25.23 10.53 -7.94
CA ALA A 321 -24.47 11.59 -7.28
C ALA A 321 -25.34 12.56 -6.48
N LYS A 322 -24.73 13.14 -5.44
CA LYS A 322 -25.19 14.38 -4.79
C LYS A 322 -24.08 15.42 -4.87
N ILE A 323 -24.42 16.67 -5.11
CA ILE A 323 -23.46 17.78 -5.15
C ILE A 323 -23.89 18.89 -4.19
N GLY A 324 -22.97 19.28 -3.32
CA GLY A 324 -23.00 20.51 -2.54
C GLY A 324 -21.82 21.39 -2.96
N ILE A 325 -22.03 22.71 -2.99
CA ILE A 325 -20.99 23.71 -3.26
C ILE A 325 -21.13 24.80 -2.20
N ILE A 326 -20.05 25.04 -1.47
CA ILE A 326 -19.89 26.22 -0.60
C ILE A 326 -18.74 27.06 -1.15
N MET A 327 -18.84 28.37 -0.93
CA MET A 327 -17.75 29.31 -1.17
C MET A 327 -17.33 29.96 0.15
N PHE A 328 -16.07 30.36 0.28
CA PHE A 328 -15.59 31.06 1.47
C PHE A 328 -14.64 32.23 1.18
N ASP A 329 -14.80 33.27 2.00
CA ASP A 329 -13.92 34.44 2.09
C ASP A 329 -13.52 34.67 3.57
N ASP A 330 -14.00 35.73 4.23
CA ASP A 330 -13.96 35.89 5.68
C ASP A 330 -15.13 35.18 6.40
N ARG A 331 -16.11 34.69 5.63
CA ARG A 331 -17.24 33.85 6.05
C ARG A 331 -17.44 32.69 5.08
N VAL A 332 -18.41 31.82 5.35
CA VAL A 332 -18.76 30.68 4.50
C VAL A 332 -20.20 30.82 4.02
N GLU A 333 -20.42 30.70 2.71
CA GLU A 333 -21.73 30.81 2.07
C GLU A 333 -22.07 29.56 1.24
N VAL A 334 -23.34 29.14 1.27
CA VAL A 334 -23.82 27.98 0.50
C VAL A 334 -24.28 28.44 -0.88
N VAL A 335 -23.49 28.11 -1.91
CA VAL A 335 -23.83 28.33 -3.33
C VAL A 335 -24.90 27.31 -3.76
N GLN A 336 -24.69 26.05 -3.39
CA GLN A 336 -25.56 24.93 -3.73
C GLN A 336 -25.67 23.98 -2.52
N PRO A 337 -26.84 23.83 -1.87
CA PRO A 337 -27.03 22.80 -0.85
C PRO A 337 -26.93 21.40 -1.49
N LEU A 338 -26.51 20.39 -0.72
CA LEU A 338 -26.38 19.00 -1.17
C LEU A 338 -27.66 18.51 -1.87
N THR A 339 -27.59 18.36 -3.19
CA THR A 339 -28.73 18.07 -4.07
C THR A 339 -28.41 16.87 -4.94
N ALA A 340 -29.37 15.95 -5.08
CA ALA A 340 -29.24 14.78 -5.95
C ALA A 340 -29.18 15.20 -7.42
N VAL A 341 -28.24 14.64 -8.17
CA VAL A 341 -28.05 14.91 -9.61
C VAL A 341 -28.95 13.97 -10.39
N ASP A 342 -30.24 14.31 -10.51
CA ASP A 342 -31.26 13.46 -11.14
C ASP A 342 -31.34 13.58 -12.68
N SER A 343 -30.71 14.61 -13.25
CA SER A 343 -30.87 14.98 -14.66
C SER A 343 -29.77 15.95 -15.12
N GLN A 344 -29.62 16.10 -16.45
CA GLN A 344 -28.75 17.13 -17.01
C GLN A 344 -29.25 18.54 -16.67
N ALA A 345 -30.57 18.76 -16.62
CA ALA A 345 -31.15 20.05 -16.21
C ALA A 345 -30.74 20.46 -14.78
N THR A 346 -30.62 19.49 -13.86
CA THR A 346 -30.08 19.73 -12.52
C THR A 346 -28.60 20.08 -12.55
N LYS A 347 -27.78 19.44 -13.38
CA LYS A 347 -26.37 19.85 -13.60
C LYS A 347 -26.28 21.28 -14.09
N ASP A 348 -27.03 21.62 -15.14
CA ASP A 348 -27.00 22.96 -15.74
C ASP A 348 -27.45 24.05 -14.75
N ALA A 349 -28.45 23.75 -13.91
CA ALA A 349 -28.90 24.64 -12.83
C ALA A 349 -27.86 24.82 -11.71
N ILE A 350 -27.02 23.82 -11.43
CA ILE A 350 -25.88 23.94 -10.52
C ILE A 350 -24.78 24.78 -11.17
N LYS A 351 -24.41 24.51 -12.43
CA LYS A 351 -23.39 25.25 -13.18
C LYS A 351 -23.70 26.76 -13.25
N ALA A 352 -24.96 27.13 -13.49
CA ALA A 352 -25.41 28.52 -13.52
C ALA A 352 -25.21 29.28 -12.18
N LYS A 353 -25.15 28.58 -11.04
CA LYS A 353 -24.83 29.19 -9.73
C LYS A 353 -23.33 29.37 -9.50
N VAL A 354 -22.50 28.55 -10.14
CA VAL A 354 -21.03 28.68 -10.12
C VAL A 354 -20.60 29.90 -10.93
N ASP A 355 -21.25 30.17 -12.07
CA ASP A 355 -20.93 31.30 -12.96
C ASP A 355 -20.98 32.66 -12.25
N VAL A 356 -21.90 32.83 -11.28
CA VAL A 356 -22.11 34.11 -10.56
C VAL A 356 -21.18 34.35 -9.37
N ILE A 357 -20.32 33.40 -8.99
CA ILE A 357 -19.34 33.58 -7.91
C ILE A 357 -18.36 34.73 -8.27
N GLN A 358 -17.97 35.55 -7.30
CA GLN A 358 -17.05 36.68 -7.48
C GLN A 358 -16.04 36.79 -6.32
N PRO A 359 -14.79 37.23 -6.57
CA PRO A 359 -13.78 37.43 -5.53
C PRO A 359 -14.18 38.49 -4.47
N ALA A 360 -13.83 38.27 -3.20
CA ALA A 360 -14.20 39.11 -2.05
C ALA A 360 -13.24 38.96 -0.85
N ASN A 361 -13.13 39.99 0.00
CA ASN A 361 -12.59 39.92 1.39
C ASN A 361 -11.30 39.08 1.64
N ARG A 362 -11.31 38.24 2.69
CA ARG A 362 -10.15 37.52 3.30
C ARG A 362 -10.30 36.00 3.11
N THR A 363 -9.56 35.18 3.87
CA THR A 363 -9.49 33.70 3.64
C THR A 363 -9.63 32.92 4.96
N ALA A 364 -10.72 32.14 5.11
CA ALA A 364 -11.10 31.38 6.32
C ALA A 364 -11.20 29.85 6.08
N ILE A 365 -10.06 29.21 5.73
CA ILE A 365 -9.99 27.79 5.31
C ILE A 365 -10.63 26.83 6.34
N GLY A 366 -10.34 27.04 7.63
CA GLY A 366 -10.80 26.13 8.70
C GLY A 366 -12.32 26.12 8.88
N ASP A 367 -12.96 27.28 8.79
CA ASP A 367 -14.41 27.41 8.93
C ASP A 367 -15.11 26.77 7.73
N ALA A 368 -14.56 26.93 6.52
CA ALA A 368 -15.06 26.31 5.31
C ALA A 368 -14.96 24.78 5.37
N ALA A 369 -13.81 24.25 5.81
CA ALA A 369 -13.62 22.82 6.00
C ALA A 369 -14.56 22.24 7.06
N ARG A 370 -14.80 22.91 8.19
CA ARG A 370 -15.82 22.46 9.17
C ARG A 370 -17.21 22.48 8.55
N LYS A 371 -17.61 23.56 7.89
CA LYS A 371 -18.95 23.70 7.29
C LYS A 371 -19.24 22.59 6.27
N ALA A 372 -18.25 22.24 5.45
CA ALA A 372 -18.34 21.14 4.48
C ALA A 372 -18.59 19.79 5.16
N LEU A 373 -17.89 19.50 6.26
CA LEU A 373 -18.11 18.30 7.07
C LEU A 373 -19.51 18.30 7.69
N GLU A 374 -19.95 19.43 8.26
CA GLU A 374 -21.28 19.58 8.84
C GLU A 374 -22.40 19.29 7.82
N ASP A 375 -22.30 19.82 6.59
CA ASP A 375 -23.30 19.55 5.54
C ASP A 375 -23.35 18.05 5.17
N LEU A 376 -22.19 17.40 5.03
CA LEU A 376 -22.11 15.95 4.74
C LEU A 376 -22.60 15.06 5.90
N LEU A 377 -22.52 15.54 7.15
CA LEU A 377 -23.08 14.86 8.31
C LEU A 377 -24.60 15.08 8.42
N VAL A 378 -25.09 16.29 8.14
CA VAL A 378 -26.53 16.65 8.18
C VAL A 378 -27.32 15.98 7.06
N ALA A 379 -26.74 15.85 5.86
CA ALA A 379 -27.36 15.14 4.74
C ALA A 379 -27.59 13.64 4.99
N GLY A 380 -27.03 13.11 6.09
CA GLY A 380 -27.07 11.70 6.43
C GLY A 380 -26.16 10.86 5.52
N SER A 381 -25.90 9.64 5.94
CA SER A 381 -24.84 8.84 5.33
C SER A 381 -25.24 8.14 4.02
N SER A 382 -26.54 8.05 3.70
CA SER A 382 -27.18 7.08 2.76
C SER A 382 -26.32 6.55 1.60
N GLY A 383 -25.79 5.33 1.70
CA GLY A 383 -25.19 4.58 0.57
C GLY A 383 -23.85 5.06 0.03
N THR A 384 -23.57 6.37 0.06
CA THR A 384 -22.60 7.00 -0.84
C THR A 384 -21.19 7.10 -0.27
N THR A 385 -20.18 6.97 -1.13
CA THR A 385 -18.86 7.59 -0.87
C THR A 385 -19.05 9.10 -0.69
N ARG A 386 -18.46 9.69 0.35
CA ARG A 386 -18.57 11.13 0.65
C ARG A 386 -17.18 11.73 0.58
N VAL A 387 -17.00 12.80 -0.18
CA VAL A 387 -15.70 13.48 -0.33
C VAL A 387 -15.84 14.99 -0.21
N VAL A 388 -14.84 15.64 0.37
CA VAL A 388 -14.71 17.11 0.36
C VAL A 388 -13.55 17.50 -0.54
N TYR A 389 -13.78 18.43 -1.45
CA TYR A 389 -12.76 19.01 -2.34
C TYR A 389 -12.58 20.49 -2.00
N LEU A 390 -11.42 20.88 -1.46
CA LEU A 390 -11.13 22.24 -1.02
C LEU A 390 -10.04 22.89 -1.89
N LEU A 391 -10.43 23.90 -2.66
CA LEU A 391 -9.55 24.70 -3.51
C LEU A 391 -9.27 26.06 -2.87
N THR A 392 -8.00 26.48 -2.83
CA THR A 392 -7.56 27.79 -2.30
C THR A 392 -6.23 28.22 -2.90
N ASP A 393 -6.02 29.53 -3.07
CA ASP A 393 -4.76 30.10 -3.58
C ASP A 393 -3.89 30.77 -2.50
N GLY A 394 -4.29 30.74 -1.23
CA GLY A 394 -3.69 31.60 -0.22
C GLY A 394 -3.58 31.02 1.19
N LEU A 395 -3.05 31.85 2.09
CA LEU A 395 -2.85 31.52 3.51
C LEU A 395 -4.14 31.73 4.32
N SER A 396 -4.52 30.77 5.17
CA SER A 396 -5.62 30.97 6.13
C SER A 396 -5.30 32.12 7.07
N ASN A 397 -6.13 33.17 7.04
CA ASN A 397 -5.86 34.45 7.71
C ASN A 397 -7.09 35.02 8.44
N SER A 398 -8.16 34.23 8.52
CA SER A 398 -9.38 34.43 9.31
C SER A 398 -9.90 33.05 9.80
N GLY A 399 -10.94 33.06 10.64
CA GLY A 399 -11.60 31.84 11.14
C GLY A 399 -10.80 31.04 12.17
N ILE A 400 -11.15 29.77 12.34
CA ILE A 400 -10.41 28.81 13.19
C ILE A 400 -9.07 28.36 12.56
N ASP A 401 -8.22 27.75 13.38
CA ASP A 401 -7.07 26.94 12.92
C ASP A 401 -7.56 25.80 12.00
N PRO A 402 -7.16 25.76 10.71
CA PRO A 402 -7.60 24.72 9.79
C PRO A 402 -7.17 23.30 10.20
N LEU A 403 -6.08 23.13 10.94
CA LEU A 403 -5.67 21.82 11.45
C LEU A 403 -6.62 21.29 12.55
N SER A 404 -7.48 22.13 13.12
CA SER A 404 -8.41 21.73 14.19
C SER A 404 -9.55 20.80 13.71
N VAL A 405 -9.84 20.75 12.40
CA VAL A 405 -10.93 19.92 11.85
C VAL A 405 -10.53 18.45 11.64
N ILE A 406 -9.24 18.15 11.58
CA ILE A 406 -8.70 16.82 11.25
C ILE A 406 -9.33 15.68 12.10
N PRO A 407 -9.47 15.79 13.44
CA PRO A 407 -10.07 14.73 14.25
C PRO A 407 -11.55 14.49 13.96
N GLU A 408 -12.29 15.54 13.53
CA GLU A 408 -13.71 15.46 13.18
C GLU A 408 -13.87 14.68 11.86
N TYR A 409 -13.03 15.00 10.85
CA TYR A 409 -12.96 14.27 9.57
C TYR A 409 -12.53 12.80 9.75
N GLN A 410 -11.47 12.54 10.54
CA GLN A 410 -11.03 11.19 10.89
C GLN A 410 -12.14 10.38 11.57
N SER A 411 -12.90 10.99 12.48
CA SER A 411 -14.02 10.34 13.15
C SER A 411 -15.22 10.08 12.22
N ALA A 412 -15.39 10.88 11.18
CA ALA A 412 -16.43 10.69 10.17
C ALA A 412 -16.05 9.66 9.09
N GLY A 413 -14.75 9.43 8.88
CA GLY A 413 -14.25 8.59 7.79
C GLY A 413 -14.46 9.22 6.41
N ILE A 414 -14.39 10.56 6.33
CA ILE A 414 -14.58 11.33 5.10
C ILE A 414 -13.21 11.90 4.69
N PRO A 415 -12.69 11.62 3.49
CA PRO A 415 -11.45 12.22 3.00
C PRO A 415 -11.66 13.68 2.58
N LEU A 416 -10.70 14.53 2.95
CA LEU A 416 -10.58 15.91 2.47
C LEU A 416 -9.46 15.97 1.42
N PHE A 417 -9.81 16.19 0.17
CA PHE A 417 -8.85 16.49 -0.88
C PHE A 417 -8.61 18.00 -0.93
N THR A 418 -7.35 18.41 -1.01
CA THR A 418 -6.95 19.83 -1.00
C THR A 418 -6.20 20.17 -2.28
N PHE A 419 -6.52 21.33 -2.85
CA PHE A 419 -5.96 21.83 -4.10
C PHE A 419 -5.33 23.19 -3.81
N GLY A 420 -4.01 23.25 -3.82
CA GLY A 420 -3.27 24.51 -3.73
C GLY A 420 -3.15 25.12 -5.11
N TYR A 421 -3.72 26.31 -5.33
CA TYR A 421 -3.71 26.99 -6.62
C TYR A 421 -2.60 28.04 -6.69
N GLY A 422 -1.66 27.87 -7.61
CA GLY A 422 -0.53 28.80 -7.76
C GLY A 422 0.51 28.69 -6.63
N SER A 423 1.47 29.62 -6.62
CA SER A 423 2.63 29.60 -5.71
C SER A 423 2.35 30.09 -4.29
N ASP A 424 1.24 30.81 -4.09
CA ASP A 424 0.96 31.53 -2.82
C ASP A 424 0.15 30.68 -1.82
N ALA A 425 -0.32 29.51 -2.24
CA ALA A 425 -1.05 28.57 -1.42
C ALA A 425 -0.17 27.94 -0.33
N ASP A 426 -0.73 27.72 0.87
CA ASP A 426 -0.04 27.04 1.97
C ASP A 426 0.05 25.52 1.71
N THR A 427 0.97 25.11 0.84
CA THR A 427 1.13 23.72 0.41
C THR A 427 1.38 22.78 1.60
N GLY A 428 2.15 23.21 2.61
CA GLY A 428 2.42 22.42 3.82
C GLY A 428 1.19 22.21 4.69
N LEU A 429 0.36 23.25 4.89
CA LEU A 429 -0.92 23.14 5.58
C LEU A 429 -1.90 22.22 4.82
N LEU A 430 -2.08 22.47 3.52
CA LEU A 430 -3.03 21.73 2.69
C LEU A 430 -2.65 20.25 2.54
N GLN A 431 -1.37 19.96 2.32
CA GLN A 431 -0.83 18.59 2.28
C GLN A 431 -1.13 17.86 3.59
N ARG A 432 -0.90 18.52 4.73
CA ARG A 432 -1.14 17.94 6.04
C ARG A 432 -2.64 17.69 6.32
N MET A 433 -3.51 18.63 5.95
CA MET A 433 -4.96 18.48 6.08
C MET A 433 -5.48 17.29 5.26
N ALA A 434 -4.99 17.11 4.03
CA ALA A 434 -5.41 15.98 3.20
C ALA A 434 -4.87 14.64 3.72
N GLN A 435 -3.55 14.55 3.94
CA GLN A 435 -2.91 13.30 4.37
C GLN A 435 -3.45 12.80 5.72
N GLU A 436 -3.63 13.68 6.73
CA GLU A 436 -4.14 13.26 8.04
C GLU A 436 -5.65 12.93 8.04
N THR A 437 -6.41 13.27 7.00
CA THR A 437 -7.84 12.91 6.87
C THR A 437 -8.11 11.76 5.91
N GLY A 438 -7.07 11.21 5.26
CA GLY A 438 -7.20 10.13 4.27
C GLY A 438 -7.56 10.61 2.85
N GLY A 439 -7.51 11.92 2.60
CA GLY A 439 -7.55 12.47 1.24
C GLY A 439 -6.15 12.63 0.64
N LYS A 440 -6.07 13.27 -0.53
CA LYS A 440 -4.81 13.59 -1.22
C LYS A 440 -4.72 15.09 -1.53
N PHE A 441 -3.51 15.64 -1.39
CA PHE A 441 -3.20 17.00 -1.82
C PHE A 441 -2.74 17.00 -3.27
N TYR A 442 -3.14 18.04 -4.00
CA TYR A 442 -2.70 18.32 -5.35
C TYR A 442 -2.17 19.74 -5.44
N SER A 443 -0.96 19.87 -5.95
CA SER A 443 -0.44 21.17 -6.39
C SER A 443 -0.98 21.44 -7.79
N ALA A 444 -1.74 22.54 -7.96
CA ALA A 444 -2.20 23.02 -9.25
C ALA A 444 -1.43 24.29 -9.62
N PRO A 445 -0.70 24.33 -10.75
CA PRO A 445 -0.17 25.59 -11.27
C PRO A 445 -1.32 26.54 -11.59
N ALA A 446 -1.01 27.84 -11.75
CA ALA A 446 -1.98 28.88 -12.08
C ALA A 446 -2.47 28.83 -13.54
N THR A 447 -2.92 27.64 -13.98
CA THR A 447 -3.44 27.36 -15.32
C THR A 447 -4.74 26.55 -15.24
N LEU A 448 -5.58 26.69 -16.25
CA LEU A 448 -6.78 25.88 -16.43
C LEU A 448 -6.42 24.40 -16.59
N ALA A 449 -5.36 24.11 -17.35
CA ALA A 449 -4.88 22.76 -17.59
C ALA A 449 -4.51 22.04 -16.29
N GLY A 450 -3.66 22.65 -15.45
CA GLY A 450 -3.18 22.02 -14.23
C GLY A 450 -4.28 21.76 -13.20
N LEU A 451 -5.18 22.74 -13.02
CA LEU A 451 -6.30 22.60 -12.08
C LEU A 451 -7.33 21.56 -12.53
N THR A 452 -7.73 21.57 -13.81
CA THR A 452 -8.68 20.57 -14.34
C THR A 452 -8.10 19.16 -14.25
N GLN A 453 -6.80 19.00 -14.52
CA GLN A 453 -6.09 17.73 -14.37
C GLN A 453 -6.07 17.27 -12.90
N ALA A 454 -5.75 18.15 -11.95
CA ALA A 454 -5.74 17.84 -10.51
C ALA A 454 -7.11 17.38 -9.99
N PHE A 455 -8.19 18.08 -10.36
CA PHE A 455 -9.55 17.65 -9.98
C PHE A 455 -9.95 16.30 -10.60
N GLN A 456 -9.50 16.00 -11.83
CA GLN A 456 -9.72 14.68 -12.43
C GLN A 456 -8.94 13.58 -11.71
N ASP A 457 -7.71 13.85 -11.25
CA ASP A 457 -6.94 12.90 -10.43
C ASP A 457 -7.66 12.58 -9.12
N ALA A 458 -8.13 13.61 -8.40
CA ALA A 458 -8.89 13.44 -7.17
C ALA A 458 -10.17 12.64 -7.41
N ASN A 459 -10.86 12.90 -8.53
CA ASN A 459 -12.08 12.20 -8.90
C ASN A 459 -11.85 10.71 -9.20
N GLN A 460 -10.70 10.33 -9.76
CA GLN A 460 -10.32 8.93 -9.97
C GLN A 460 -10.01 8.19 -8.65
N LEU A 461 -9.65 8.90 -7.57
CA LEU A 461 -9.49 8.31 -6.23
C LEU A 461 -10.80 8.30 -5.42
N ALA A 462 -11.70 9.25 -5.69
CA ALA A 462 -12.95 9.45 -4.94
C ALA A 462 -14.16 8.67 -5.48
N ALA A 463 -14.15 8.31 -6.77
CA ALA A 463 -15.26 7.70 -7.48
C ALA A 463 -14.80 6.45 -8.25
N PRO A 464 -15.69 5.53 -8.64
CA PRO A 464 -15.34 4.34 -9.45
C PRO A 464 -15.02 4.72 -10.91
N SER A 465 -13.92 5.44 -11.11
CA SER A 465 -13.43 5.90 -12.41
C SER A 465 -11.96 5.53 -12.60
N VAL A 466 -11.64 5.11 -13.82
CA VAL A 466 -10.28 4.76 -14.24
C VAL A 466 -9.76 5.77 -15.26
N GLY A 467 -8.47 6.09 -15.21
CA GLY A 467 -7.81 6.77 -16.32
C GLY A 467 -7.67 5.81 -17.51
N VAL A 468 -8.12 6.23 -18.68
CA VAL A 468 -8.04 5.44 -19.93
C VAL A 468 -6.79 5.84 -20.70
N ALA A 469 -6.64 7.13 -21.00
CA ALA A 469 -5.50 7.66 -21.73
C ALA A 469 -5.21 9.10 -21.29
N ALA A 470 -3.95 9.54 -21.36
CA ALA A 470 -3.60 10.96 -21.23
C ALA A 470 -2.34 11.28 -22.03
N GLY A 471 -2.23 12.51 -22.52
CA GLY A 471 -1.07 12.92 -23.31
C GLY A 471 -1.16 14.33 -23.85
N SER A 472 -0.19 14.70 -24.68
CA SER A 472 -0.18 15.98 -25.39
C SER A 472 0.34 15.82 -26.82
N VAL A 473 -0.16 16.65 -27.73
CA VAL A 473 0.17 16.63 -29.16
C VAL A 473 0.30 18.06 -29.66
N GLN A 474 1.40 18.36 -30.35
CA GLN A 474 1.56 19.58 -31.13
C GLN A 474 0.77 19.46 -32.43
N VAL A 475 -0.35 20.18 -32.54
CA VAL A 475 -1.20 20.22 -33.73
C VAL A 475 -0.64 21.29 -34.67
N GLN A 476 -0.02 20.84 -35.77
CA GLN A 476 0.60 21.73 -36.74
C GLN A 476 -0.45 22.48 -37.57
N SER A 477 -0.16 23.75 -37.89
CA SER A 477 -1.02 24.59 -38.72
C SER A 477 -1.22 23.99 -40.12
N GLY A 478 -2.47 23.86 -40.53
CA GLY A 478 -2.88 23.24 -41.81
C GLY A 478 -2.89 21.71 -41.81
N ALA A 479 -2.48 21.05 -40.72
CA ALA A 479 -2.50 19.60 -40.57
C ALA A 479 -3.72 19.11 -39.77
N LEU A 480 -4.07 17.83 -39.96
CA LEU A 480 -5.04 17.11 -39.14
C LEU A 480 -4.31 16.11 -38.26
N SER A 481 -4.25 16.37 -36.96
CA SER A 481 -3.80 15.40 -35.97
C SER A 481 -4.94 14.41 -35.67
N SER A 482 -4.61 13.12 -35.59
CA SER A 482 -5.56 12.05 -35.23
C SER A 482 -4.95 11.20 -34.13
N ILE A 483 -5.64 11.16 -32.99
CA ILE A 483 -5.16 10.55 -31.74
C ILE A 483 -6.06 9.33 -31.46
N PRO A 484 -5.54 8.09 -31.55
CA PRO A 484 -6.30 6.90 -31.22
C PRO A 484 -6.49 6.78 -29.71
N LEU A 485 -7.67 6.33 -29.30
CA LEU A 485 -8.05 6.11 -27.91
C LEU A 485 -8.67 4.71 -27.81
N PHE A 486 -8.05 3.78 -27.08
CA PHE A 486 -8.54 2.40 -27.00
C PHE A 486 -9.50 2.22 -25.82
N VAL A 487 -10.78 2.00 -26.13
CA VAL A 487 -11.87 1.81 -25.17
C VAL A 487 -12.24 0.32 -25.13
N ASP A 488 -12.10 -0.31 -23.96
CA ASP A 488 -12.35 -1.74 -23.77
C ASP A 488 -13.81 -2.06 -23.44
N SER A 489 -14.14 -3.36 -23.42
CA SER A 489 -15.51 -3.86 -23.25
C SER A 489 -16.15 -3.62 -21.87
N THR A 490 -15.36 -3.22 -20.86
CA THR A 490 -15.85 -3.07 -19.49
C THR A 490 -16.37 -1.67 -19.17
N LEU A 491 -16.03 -0.66 -19.98
CA LEU A 491 -16.38 0.74 -19.73
C LEU A 491 -17.80 1.06 -20.20
N ASN A 492 -18.60 1.66 -19.33
CA ASN A 492 -19.98 2.06 -19.64
C ASN A 492 -20.18 3.58 -19.72
N ARG A 493 -19.16 4.37 -19.39
CA ARG A 493 -19.10 5.80 -19.63
C ARG A 493 -17.67 6.20 -19.97
N LEU A 494 -17.51 7.14 -20.89
CA LEU A 494 -16.25 7.74 -21.30
C LEU A 494 -16.36 9.26 -21.13
N THR A 495 -15.32 9.90 -20.63
CA THR A 495 -15.19 11.36 -20.62
C THR A 495 -13.82 11.76 -21.11
N LEU A 496 -13.78 12.65 -22.08
CA LEU A 496 -12.57 13.22 -22.67
C LEU A 496 -12.54 14.72 -22.38
N ALA A 497 -11.48 15.19 -21.73
CA ALA A 497 -11.14 16.60 -21.56
C ALA A 497 -9.97 16.96 -22.48
N VAL A 498 -10.03 18.14 -23.08
CA VAL A 498 -9.03 18.67 -24.01
C VAL A 498 -8.74 20.12 -23.63
N THR A 499 -7.49 20.44 -23.28
CA THR A 499 -7.06 21.80 -22.94
C THR A 499 -6.01 22.30 -23.91
N TYR A 500 -6.10 23.56 -24.33
CA TYR A 500 -5.15 24.19 -25.24
C TYR A 500 -5.11 25.71 -25.05
N GLN A 501 -4.04 26.33 -25.53
CA GLN A 501 -3.86 27.78 -25.57
C GLN A 501 -4.56 28.36 -26.81
N GLY A 502 -5.40 29.37 -26.61
CA GLY A 502 -6.22 30.05 -27.61
C GLY A 502 -7.70 30.14 -27.23
N ALA A 503 -8.45 30.93 -28.00
CA ALA A 503 -9.92 30.95 -27.93
C ALA A 503 -10.52 29.63 -28.48
N PRO A 504 -11.80 29.29 -28.21
CA PRO A 504 -12.40 28.03 -28.65
C PRO A 504 -12.39 27.78 -30.16
N SER A 505 -12.28 28.84 -30.98
CA SER A 505 -12.17 28.75 -32.43
C SER A 505 -10.74 28.54 -32.96
N ALA A 506 -9.72 28.54 -32.09
CA ALA A 506 -8.32 28.35 -32.47
C ALA A 506 -7.98 26.90 -32.84
N LEU A 507 -8.79 25.94 -32.39
CA LEU A 507 -8.60 24.51 -32.61
C LEU A 507 -9.93 23.83 -32.94
N GLY A 508 -10.05 23.28 -34.15
CA GLY A 508 -11.18 22.44 -34.53
C GLY A 508 -11.03 21.05 -33.91
N LEU A 509 -12.01 20.62 -33.11
CA LEU A 509 -12.03 19.33 -32.43
C LEU A 509 -13.21 18.47 -32.86
N ALA A 510 -12.97 17.16 -33.04
CA ALA A 510 -14.03 16.18 -33.23
C ALA A 510 -13.63 14.82 -32.61
N LEU A 511 -14.48 14.29 -31.75
CA LEU A 511 -14.38 12.90 -31.27
C LEU A 511 -15.17 11.99 -32.23
N VAL A 512 -14.57 10.88 -32.65
CA VAL A 512 -15.14 9.94 -33.61
C VAL A 512 -15.20 8.53 -33.00
N ASP A 513 -16.34 7.87 -33.16
CA ASP A 513 -16.58 6.50 -32.69
C ASP A 513 -15.83 5.44 -33.55
N PRO A 514 -15.76 4.17 -33.10
CA PRO A 514 -15.10 3.08 -33.86
C PRO A 514 -15.77 2.75 -35.21
N MET A 515 -16.97 3.25 -35.49
CA MET A 515 -17.68 3.10 -36.77
C MET A 515 -17.44 4.29 -37.73
N GLY A 516 -16.76 5.35 -37.27
CA GLY A 516 -16.47 6.55 -38.04
C GLY A 516 -17.49 7.69 -37.89
N HIS A 517 -18.47 7.56 -36.99
CA HIS A 517 -19.45 8.64 -36.74
C HIS A 517 -18.87 9.69 -35.77
N PRO A 518 -19.07 11.00 -36.04
CA PRO A 518 -18.72 12.03 -35.08
C PRO A 518 -19.70 12.03 -33.90
N VAL A 519 -19.15 12.09 -32.68
CA VAL A 519 -19.92 12.48 -31.49
C VAL A 519 -20.09 14.00 -31.48
N GLY A 520 -21.15 14.47 -30.82
CA GLY A 520 -21.48 15.90 -30.70
C GLY A 520 -20.28 16.74 -30.24
N GLY A 521 -20.24 18.01 -30.70
CA GLY A 521 -19.17 18.93 -30.36
C GLY A 521 -19.06 19.11 -28.85
N GLY A 522 -17.83 19.00 -28.33
CA GLY A 522 -17.57 19.15 -26.91
C GLY A 522 -17.90 20.56 -26.42
N ASP A 523 -18.45 20.65 -25.21
CA ASP A 523 -18.72 21.92 -24.56
C ASP A 523 -17.38 22.58 -24.20
N CYS A 524 -17.14 23.77 -24.75
CA CYS A 524 -15.88 24.50 -24.56
C CYS A 524 -16.05 25.72 -23.65
N TYR A 525 -15.18 25.83 -22.65
CA TYR A 525 -15.06 26.96 -21.74
C TYR A 525 -13.68 27.61 -21.90
N ALA A 526 -13.65 28.94 -22.00
CA ALA A 526 -12.42 29.70 -22.11
C ALA A 526 -12.20 30.56 -20.86
N SER A 527 -10.94 30.66 -20.43
CA SER A 527 -10.49 31.52 -19.34
C SER A 527 -9.12 32.11 -19.71
N GLY A 528 -9.00 33.43 -19.65
CA GLY A 528 -7.80 34.14 -20.11
C GLY A 528 -7.42 33.77 -21.54
N SER A 529 -6.26 33.09 -21.67
CA SER A 529 -5.73 32.57 -22.93
C SER A 529 -5.89 31.05 -23.11
N GLU A 530 -6.55 30.36 -22.19
CA GLU A 530 -6.77 28.90 -22.24
C GLU A 530 -8.22 28.54 -22.58
N THR A 531 -8.40 27.41 -23.28
CA THR A 531 -9.71 26.77 -23.50
C THR A 531 -9.66 25.32 -23.04
N LEU A 532 -10.66 24.91 -22.25
CA LEU A 532 -11.02 23.53 -21.96
C LEU A 532 -12.26 23.15 -22.79
N CYS A 533 -12.19 22.07 -23.57
CA CYS A 533 -13.35 21.43 -24.19
C CYS A 533 -13.56 20.03 -23.58
N TYR A 534 -14.80 19.65 -23.25
CA TYR A 534 -15.11 18.31 -22.74
C TYR A 534 -16.14 17.56 -23.59
N PHE A 535 -15.99 16.25 -23.66
CA PHE A 535 -16.89 15.30 -24.32
C PHE A 535 -17.31 14.23 -23.30
N SER A 536 -18.60 13.92 -23.21
CA SER A 536 -19.13 12.80 -22.41
C SER A 536 -19.86 11.83 -23.34
N VAL A 537 -19.58 10.53 -23.20
CA VAL A 537 -20.23 9.44 -23.95
C VAL A 537 -20.72 8.40 -22.97
N ASP A 538 -22.03 8.21 -22.88
CA ASP A 538 -22.65 7.14 -22.10
C ASP A 538 -22.86 5.92 -23.01
N GLY A 539 -22.55 4.73 -22.51
CA GLY A 539 -22.56 3.48 -23.30
C GLY A 539 -21.60 3.48 -24.50
N PRO A 540 -20.31 3.81 -24.35
CA PRO A 540 -19.36 3.84 -25.46
C PRO A 540 -19.22 2.44 -26.07
N SER A 541 -19.18 2.36 -27.41
CA SER A 541 -18.87 1.12 -28.09
C SER A 541 -17.38 0.75 -27.90
N PRO A 542 -17.04 -0.52 -27.60
CA PRO A 542 -15.65 -0.94 -27.48
C PRO A 542 -14.93 -0.83 -28.82
N GLY A 543 -13.65 -0.44 -28.78
CA GLY A 543 -12.80 -0.32 -29.96
C GLY A 543 -11.94 0.94 -29.97
N THR A 544 -11.46 1.31 -31.17
CA THR A 544 -10.59 2.48 -31.37
C THR A 544 -11.43 3.71 -31.63
N TRP A 545 -11.55 4.57 -30.62
CA TRP A 545 -12.07 5.92 -30.76
C TRP A 545 -10.96 6.83 -31.33
N THR A 546 -11.32 7.94 -31.97
CA THR A 546 -10.32 8.89 -32.49
C THR A 546 -10.67 10.33 -32.12
N LEU A 547 -9.79 11.00 -31.38
CA LEU A 547 -9.80 12.45 -31.23
C LEU A 547 -9.08 13.07 -32.44
N LYS A 548 -9.81 13.88 -33.21
CA LYS A 548 -9.28 14.64 -34.35
C LYS A 548 -9.14 16.11 -33.96
N ALA A 549 -7.98 16.69 -34.25
CA ALA A 549 -7.66 18.09 -33.97
C ALA A 549 -7.00 18.75 -35.19
N SER A 550 -7.43 19.96 -35.53
CA SER A 550 -6.81 20.76 -36.60
C SER A 550 -6.84 22.26 -36.29
N THR A 551 -5.84 22.99 -36.78
CA THR A 551 -5.74 24.45 -36.67
C THR A 551 -5.24 25.05 -37.98
N THR A 552 -5.51 26.34 -38.21
CA THR A 552 -5.24 27.01 -39.51
C THR A 552 -4.28 28.19 -39.41
N ASN A 553 -3.95 28.65 -38.20
CA ASN A 553 -3.32 29.96 -38.00
C ASN A 553 -1.91 29.84 -37.41
N SER A 554 -1.72 28.97 -36.43
CA SER A 554 -0.47 28.73 -35.71
C SER A 554 -0.47 27.30 -35.17
N ASP A 555 0.69 26.75 -34.87
CA ASP A 555 0.76 25.47 -34.17
C ASP A 555 0.15 25.60 -32.76
N VAL A 556 -0.56 24.58 -32.30
CA VAL A 556 -1.25 24.57 -31.01
C VAL A 556 -0.89 23.30 -30.23
N LEU A 557 -0.37 23.47 -29.02
CA LEU A 557 -0.22 22.37 -28.07
C LEU A 557 -1.59 22.01 -27.49
N LEU A 558 -2.06 20.82 -27.84
CA LEU A 558 -3.24 20.19 -27.25
C LEU A 558 -2.78 19.24 -26.14
N VAL A 559 -3.41 19.33 -24.97
CA VAL A 559 -3.30 18.36 -23.87
C VAL A 559 -4.66 17.66 -23.75
N TYR A 560 -4.67 16.33 -23.66
CA TYR A 560 -5.91 15.56 -23.53
C TYR A 560 -5.85 14.56 -22.38
N ARG A 561 -7.00 14.30 -21.79
CA ARG A 561 -7.19 13.24 -20.79
C ARG A 561 -8.53 12.56 -20.95
N VAL A 562 -8.51 11.24 -20.92
CA VAL A 562 -9.66 10.35 -21.02
C VAL A 562 -9.79 9.58 -19.72
N SER A 563 -10.99 9.63 -19.14
CA SER A 563 -11.39 8.80 -18.01
C SER A 563 -12.60 7.96 -18.40
N GLY A 564 -12.75 6.79 -17.80
CA GLY A 564 -13.94 5.96 -17.93
C GLY A 564 -14.50 5.56 -16.58
N SER A 565 -15.69 4.99 -16.57
CA SER A 565 -16.24 4.25 -15.42
C SER A 565 -16.78 2.90 -15.86
N SER A 566 -16.88 1.98 -14.91
CA SER A 566 -17.65 0.75 -15.06
C SER A 566 -18.56 0.58 -13.84
N GLU A 567 -19.86 0.40 -14.10
CA GLU A 567 -20.85 0.13 -13.05
C GLU A 567 -21.23 -1.36 -12.99
N ASN A 568 -20.89 -2.14 -14.03
CA ASN A 568 -21.43 -3.48 -14.28
C ASN A 568 -20.36 -4.55 -14.60
N ALA A 569 -19.05 -4.24 -14.59
CA ALA A 569 -17.99 -5.20 -14.88
C ALA A 569 -16.71 -4.91 -14.08
N ILE A 570 -15.96 -5.96 -13.73
CA ILE A 570 -14.58 -5.78 -13.27
C ILE A 570 -13.80 -5.21 -14.46
N THR A 571 -13.20 -4.05 -14.27
CA THR A 571 -12.46 -3.31 -15.29
C THR A 571 -10.97 -3.45 -15.09
N TYR A 572 -10.17 -3.23 -16.13
CA TYR A 572 -8.73 -3.07 -15.97
C TYR A 572 -8.45 -1.91 -15.02
N ALA A 573 -7.67 -2.16 -13.98
CA ALA A 573 -7.25 -1.16 -13.01
C ALA A 573 -5.75 -0.95 -13.13
N ALA A 574 -5.33 0.30 -13.16
CA ALA A 574 -3.92 0.68 -13.17
C ALA A 574 -3.64 1.57 -11.96
N SER A 575 -2.52 1.33 -11.31
CA SER A 575 -2.05 2.15 -10.20
C SER A 575 -0.56 2.43 -10.35
N VAL A 576 -0.11 3.56 -9.81
CA VAL A 576 1.31 3.92 -9.73
C VAL A 576 1.59 4.55 -8.38
N SER A 577 2.72 4.18 -7.79
CA SER A 577 3.17 4.64 -6.47
C SER A 577 4.68 4.91 -6.48
N SER A 578 5.12 5.75 -5.53
CA SER A 578 6.54 6.00 -5.28
C SER A 578 7.02 5.15 -4.11
N LEU A 579 7.98 4.26 -4.33
CA LEU A 579 8.61 3.47 -3.27
C LEU A 579 9.52 4.32 -2.37
N THR A 580 10.03 5.45 -2.87
CA THR A 580 10.73 6.47 -2.06
C THR A 580 9.78 7.50 -1.43
N GLY A 581 8.47 7.31 -1.58
CA GLY A 581 7.41 8.12 -0.95
C GLY A 581 7.03 9.39 -1.71
N ASP A 582 6.05 10.12 -1.18
CA ASP A 582 5.52 11.38 -1.76
C ASP A 582 6.52 12.54 -1.68
N VAL A 583 7.51 12.47 -0.77
CA VAL A 583 8.54 13.50 -0.57
C VAL A 583 9.92 12.86 -0.64
N VAL A 584 10.58 13.02 -1.78
CA VAL A 584 11.92 12.53 -2.04
C VAL A 584 12.93 13.59 -1.61
N ARG A 585 13.91 13.19 -0.79
CA ARG A 585 14.99 14.06 -0.34
C ARG A 585 16.23 13.76 -1.16
N TYR A 586 16.82 14.78 -1.76
CA TYR A 586 18.12 14.64 -2.40
C TYR A 586 19.16 14.12 -1.38
N PRO A 587 20.03 13.14 -1.75
CA PRO A 587 20.27 12.61 -3.10
C PRO A 587 19.49 11.32 -3.47
N GLU A 588 18.35 10.98 -2.84
CA GLU A 588 17.58 9.74 -3.11
C GLU A 588 16.78 9.81 -4.42
N PRO A 589 16.56 8.71 -5.19
CA PRO A 589 15.85 8.77 -6.47
C PRO A 589 14.33 8.78 -6.32
N ILE A 590 13.62 9.09 -7.41
CA ILE A 590 12.18 8.79 -7.51
C ILE A 590 12.09 7.33 -8.00
N VAL A 591 11.69 6.40 -7.12
CA VAL A 591 11.54 4.99 -7.47
C VAL A 591 10.06 4.70 -7.65
N LEU A 592 9.66 4.27 -8.85
CA LEU A 592 8.27 4.01 -9.20
C LEU A 592 7.96 2.52 -9.23
N LEU A 593 6.76 2.19 -8.74
CA LEU A 593 6.11 0.91 -8.92
C LEU A 593 4.73 1.15 -9.57
N ALA A 594 4.52 0.53 -10.73
CA ALA A 594 3.27 0.54 -11.47
C ALA A 594 2.68 -0.88 -11.52
N VAL A 595 1.39 -1.00 -11.21
CA VAL A 595 0.70 -2.29 -11.16
C VAL A 595 -0.54 -2.23 -12.04
N LEU A 596 -0.69 -3.22 -12.91
CA LEU A 596 -1.83 -3.39 -13.81
C LEU A 596 -2.57 -4.69 -13.45
N THR A 597 -3.88 -4.60 -13.22
CA THR A 597 -4.71 -5.74 -12.80
C THR A 597 -6.06 -5.77 -13.49
N LYS A 598 -6.71 -6.94 -13.49
CA LYS A 598 -8.16 -7.08 -13.71
C LYS A 598 -8.72 -8.08 -12.70
N GLU A 599 -8.71 -9.37 -13.01
CA GLU A 599 -8.95 -10.47 -12.04
C GLU A 599 -7.63 -11.01 -11.43
N LEU A 600 -6.52 -10.79 -12.12
CA LEU A 600 -5.14 -11.13 -11.74
C LEU A 600 -4.21 -9.96 -12.15
N PRO A 601 -2.92 -9.96 -11.73
CA PRO A 601 -1.89 -9.11 -12.32
C PRO A 601 -1.74 -9.32 -13.82
N ILE A 602 -1.27 -8.29 -14.53
CA ILE A 602 -1.14 -8.28 -15.99
C ILE A 602 0.29 -7.91 -16.40
N SER A 603 1.07 -8.90 -16.82
CA SER A 603 2.38 -8.72 -17.44
C SER A 603 2.29 -8.63 -18.97
N GLY A 604 3.39 -8.28 -19.62
CA GLY A 604 3.49 -8.14 -21.08
C GLY A 604 2.82 -6.91 -21.71
N ALA A 605 2.26 -5.99 -20.92
CA ALA A 605 1.74 -4.71 -21.41
C ALA A 605 2.90 -3.71 -21.65
N VAL A 606 2.72 -2.75 -22.57
CA VAL A 606 3.72 -1.70 -22.81
C VAL A 606 3.44 -0.53 -21.86
N LEU A 607 4.39 -0.23 -20.97
CA LEU A 607 4.28 0.89 -20.04
C LEU A 607 5.30 1.99 -20.34
N THR A 608 4.82 3.24 -20.39
CA THR A 608 5.64 4.44 -20.55
C THR A 608 5.29 5.44 -19.46
N ALA A 609 6.28 5.78 -18.63
CA ALA A 609 6.20 6.85 -17.65
C ALA A 609 6.70 8.16 -18.28
N THR A 610 5.94 9.23 -18.12
CA THR A 610 6.36 10.61 -18.43
C THR A 610 6.52 11.36 -17.12
N LEU A 611 7.74 11.84 -16.88
CA LEU A 611 8.09 12.72 -15.76
C LEU A 611 8.12 14.16 -16.26
N GLN A 612 7.27 15.02 -15.71
CA GLN A 612 7.27 16.46 -15.93
C GLN A 612 7.83 17.16 -14.68
N GLY A 613 8.86 17.98 -14.87
CA GLY A 613 9.53 18.72 -13.81
C GLY A 613 8.89 20.08 -13.51
N PRO A 614 9.21 20.68 -12.34
CA PRO A 614 8.68 21.98 -11.91
C PRO A 614 9.18 23.15 -12.77
N ASP A 615 10.27 22.95 -13.53
CA ASP A 615 10.82 23.87 -14.53
C ASP A 615 10.15 23.73 -15.91
N GLY A 616 9.19 22.81 -16.06
CA GLY A 616 8.55 22.47 -17.34
C GLY A 616 9.34 21.51 -18.21
N SER A 617 10.47 20.96 -17.72
CA SER A 617 11.17 19.86 -18.39
C SER A 617 10.27 18.61 -18.46
N ALA A 618 10.43 17.78 -19.48
CA ALA A 618 9.70 16.54 -19.63
C ALA A 618 10.61 15.42 -20.17
N ALA A 619 10.55 14.25 -19.54
CA ALA A 619 11.31 13.07 -19.93
C ALA A 619 10.42 11.82 -19.92
N MET A 620 10.66 10.90 -20.85
CA MET A 620 9.92 9.64 -20.97
C MET A 620 10.82 8.45 -20.67
N PHE A 621 10.28 7.49 -19.94
CA PHE A 621 11.00 6.30 -19.47
C PHE A 621 10.12 5.05 -19.65
N PRO A 622 10.67 3.93 -20.13
CA PRO A 622 9.97 2.66 -20.05
C PRO A 622 9.84 2.23 -18.58
N MET A 623 8.74 1.57 -18.23
CA MET A 623 8.67 0.78 -16.98
C MET A 623 8.77 -0.69 -17.32
N LEU A 624 9.55 -1.43 -16.53
CA LEU A 624 9.96 -2.80 -16.86
C LEU A 624 9.51 -3.78 -15.77
N ASP A 625 8.99 -4.92 -16.24
CA ASP A 625 8.64 -6.12 -15.51
C ASP A 625 9.57 -7.21 -16.09
N ASN A 626 10.75 -7.37 -15.47
CA ASN A 626 11.90 -8.10 -16.01
C ASN A 626 12.82 -8.76 -14.96
N GLY A 627 12.45 -8.71 -13.68
CA GLY A 627 13.21 -9.24 -12.55
C GLY A 627 14.53 -8.52 -12.26
N VAL A 628 14.69 -7.28 -12.75
CA VAL A 628 15.87 -6.43 -12.50
C VAL A 628 15.48 -5.30 -11.54
N ALA A 629 16.23 -5.20 -10.44
CA ALA A 629 15.98 -4.22 -9.39
C ALA A 629 15.74 -2.79 -9.96
N PRO A 630 14.68 -2.09 -9.53
CA PRO A 630 13.87 -2.35 -8.32
C PRO A 630 12.74 -3.38 -8.48
N ASP A 631 12.54 -3.98 -9.65
CA ASP A 631 11.70 -5.17 -9.81
C ASP A 631 12.44 -6.44 -9.32
N ALA A 632 11.71 -7.34 -8.66
CA ALA A 632 12.22 -8.55 -8.04
C ALA A 632 11.85 -9.85 -8.77
N VAL A 633 10.80 -9.86 -9.60
CA VAL A 633 10.27 -11.07 -10.26
C VAL A 633 9.77 -10.72 -11.65
N ALA A 634 10.37 -11.32 -12.68
CA ALA A 634 9.98 -11.08 -14.07
C ALA A 634 8.59 -11.68 -14.42
N ASP A 635 7.89 -10.99 -15.30
CA ASP A 635 6.58 -11.30 -15.87
C ASP A 635 5.44 -11.40 -14.81
N ASP A 636 5.56 -10.70 -13.68
CA ASP A 636 4.63 -10.76 -12.54
C ASP A 636 3.54 -9.66 -12.52
N GLY A 637 3.63 -8.69 -13.44
CA GLY A 637 2.71 -7.56 -13.55
C GLY A 637 3.02 -6.36 -12.65
N LEU A 638 4.16 -6.37 -11.94
CA LEU A 638 4.72 -5.25 -11.19
C LEU A 638 5.86 -4.61 -12.00
N TYR A 639 5.54 -3.52 -12.70
CA TYR A 639 6.49 -2.80 -13.52
C TYR A 639 7.18 -1.72 -12.69
N SER A 640 8.49 -1.56 -12.86
CA SER A 640 9.27 -0.60 -12.08
C SER A 640 10.12 0.33 -12.94
N ALA A 641 10.49 1.49 -12.38
CA ALA A 641 11.46 2.42 -12.96
C ALA A 641 12.13 3.26 -11.88
N VAL A 642 13.40 3.63 -12.11
CA VAL A 642 14.13 4.60 -11.29
C VAL A 642 14.30 5.88 -12.11
N LEU A 643 13.76 6.98 -11.61
CA LEU A 643 13.78 8.27 -12.29
C LEU A 643 14.71 9.27 -11.60
N ASP A 644 15.38 10.06 -12.43
CA ASP A 644 16.29 11.12 -12.00
C ASP A 644 15.63 12.51 -12.06
N TYR A 645 16.23 13.49 -11.37
CA TYR A 645 15.78 14.86 -11.28
C TYR A 645 16.95 15.83 -11.08
N SER A 646 16.71 17.11 -11.39
CA SER A 646 17.72 18.17 -11.46
C SER A 646 17.42 19.40 -10.57
N VAL A 647 16.20 19.55 -10.06
CA VAL A 647 15.76 20.73 -9.28
C VAL A 647 14.81 20.33 -8.16
N SER A 648 14.68 21.16 -7.12
CA SER A 648 13.64 20.97 -6.10
C SER A 648 12.28 21.44 -6.61
N GLY A 649 11.20 20.76 -6.23
CA GLY A 649 9.82 21.13 -6.57
C GLY A 649 8.91 19.92 -6.74
N VAL A 650 7.69 20.16 -7.24
CA VAL A 650 6.73 19.09 -7.52
C VAL A 650 6.99 18.53 -8.92
N TYR A 651 7.19 17.22 -8.99
CA TYR A 651 7.29 16.44 -10.21
C TYR A 651 5.99 15.69 -10.46
N ASP A 652 5.53 15.75 -11.70
CA ASP A 652 4.32 15.09 -12.18
C ASP A 652 4.67 13.85 -12.98
N VAL A 653 4.27 12.68 -12.47
CA VAL A 653 4.49 11.38 -13.12
C VAL A 653 3.18 10.89 -13.70
N THR A 654 3.12 10.70 -15.02
CA THR A 654 2.00 10.03 -15.70
C THR A 654 2.48 8.73 -16.32
N VAL A 655 1.88 7.60 -15.97
CA VAL A 655 2.16 6.28 -16.57
C VAL A 655 1.02 5.89 -17.50
N GLN A 656 1.34 5.66 -18.77
CA GLN A 656 0.43 5.03 -19.73
C GLN A 656 0.73 3.52 -19.79
N PHE A 657 -0.35 2.73 -19.83
CA PHE A 657 -0.36 1.27 -19.93
C PHE A 657 -1.12 0.93 -21.22
N ASP A 658 -0.49 0.20 -22.14
CA ASP A 658 -1.03 -0.02 -23.49
C ASP A 658 -0.95 -1.50 -23.90
N ASN A 659 -2.07 -2.05 -24.37
CA ASN A 659 -2.16 -3.41 -24.95
C ASN A 659 -2.50 -3.41 -26.46
N SER A 660 -2.24 -2.33 -27.20
CA SER A 660 -2.47 -2.30 -28.65
C SER A 660 -1.57 -3.25 -29.45
N ALA A 661 -0.50 -3.73 -28.81
CA ALA A 661 0.37 -4.79 -29.34
C ALA A 661 -0.18 -6.22 -29.11
N HIS A 662 -1.27 -6.39 -28.35
CA HIS A 662 -1.84 -7.69 -27.95
C HIS A 662 -0.85 -8.64 -27.24
N THR A 663 0.10 -8.09 -26.47
CA THR A 663 1.11 -8.84 -25.73
C THR A 663 0.75 -9.10 -24.27
N ALA A 664 -0.21 -8.36 -23.72
CA ALA A 664 -0.58 -8.47 -22.32
C ALA A 664 -1.29 -9.79 -21.99
N HIS A 665 -1.05 -10.29 -20.79
CA HIS A 665 -1.63 -11.54 -20.31
C HIS A 665 -1.86 -11.50 -18.79
N LEU A 666 -2.90 -12.17 -18.32
CA LEU A 666 -3.08 -12.42 -16.89
C LEU A 666 -2.02 -13.41 -16.44
N THR A 667 -1.23 -13.03 -15.44
CA THR A 667 -0.09 -13.80 -14.95
C THR A 667 -0.30 -14.37 -13.56
N TYR A 668 0.48 -15.42 -13.27
CA TYR A 668 0.61 -16.06 -11.97
C TYR A 668 2.05 -15.99 -11.45
N GLU A 669 3.00 -15.52 -12.26
CA GLU A 669 4.32 -15.15 -11.75
C GLU A 669 4.13 -14.03 -10.70
N GLY A 670 5.03 -13.94 -9.72
CA GLY A 670 4.83 -13.13 -8.50
C GLY A 670 3.98 -13.79 -7.42
N LEU A 671 3.12 -14.76 -7.78
CA LEU A 671 2.68 -15.77 -6.82
C LEU A 671 3.83 -16.77 -6.63
N GLN A 672 3.98 -17.33 -5.43
CA GLN A 672 5.14 -18.21 -5.18
C GLN A 672 4.83 -19.66 -5.54
N PRO A 673 5.65 -20.30 -6.40
CA PRO A 673 5.32 -21.61 -6.94
C PRO A 673 5.34 -22.70 -5.88
N SER A 674 4.18 -23.33 -5.73
CA SER A 674 3.96 -24.65 -5.17
C SER A 674 5.14 -25.63 -5.28
N SER A 675 5.45 -26.37 -4.22
CA SER A 675 6.50 -27.40 -4.23
C SER A 675 5.92 -28.81 -4.25
N GLY A 676 6.00 -29.49 -5.39
CA GLY A 676 5.52 -30.87 -5.54
C GLY A 676 6.34 -31.92 -4.76
N PRO A 677 5.85 -33.17 -4.70
CA PRO A 677 6.51 -34.26 -4.00
C PRO A 677 7.99 -34.41 -4.38
N GLY A 678 8.88 -34.26 -3.40
CA GLY A 678 10.33 -34.25 -3.59
C GLY A 678 10.96 -32.86 -3.78
N GLY A 679 10.24 -31.78 -3.49
CA GLY A 679 10.78 -30.41 -3.45
C GLY A 679 11.02 -29.76 -4.82
N LYS A 680 10.35 -30.26 -5.86
CA LYS A 680 10.39 -29.65 -7.20
C LYS A 680 9.25 -28.65 -7.35
N PRO A 681 9.49 -27.42 -7.83
CA PRO A 681 8.41 -26.49 -8.14
C PRO A 681 7.41 -27.13 -9.11
N ILE A 682 6.11 -27.03 -8.84
CA ILE A 682 5.09 -27.31 -9.84
C ILE A 682 4.83 -26.00 -10.58
N PRO A 683 5.00 -25.97 -11.92
CA PRO A 683 4.83 -24.75 -12.70
C PRO A 683 3.37 -24.28 -12.66
N PHE A 684 3.20 -22.96 -12.67
CA PHE A 684 1.88 -22.34 -12.81
C PHE A 684 1.22 -22.72 -14.15
N PRO A 685 -0.12 -22.62 -14.25
CA PRO A 685 -0.78 -22.65 -15.55
C PRO A 685 -0.21 -21.56 -16.47
N PRO A 686 -0.15 -21.79 -17.79
CA PRO A 686 0.37 -20.79 -18.72
C PRO A 686 -0.46 -19.51 -18.63
N PRO A 687 0.16 -18.32 -18.78
CA PRO A 687 -0.56 -17.05 -18.71
C PRO A 687 -1.73 -16.96 -19.69
N VAL A 688 -2.79 -16.26 -19.29
CA VAL A 688 -4.03 -16.15 -20.08
C VAL A 688 -3.97 -14.90 -20.97
N PRO A 689 -3.88 -15.00 -22.30
CA PRO A 689 -3.70 -13.83 -23.17
C PRO A 689 -4.92 -12.89 -23.16
N ILE A 690 -4.66 -11.58 -23.15
CA ILE A 690 -5.70 -10.55 -23.23
C ILE A 690 -5.80 -10.06 -24.67
N ALA A 691 -6.79 -10.59 -25.39
CA ALA A 691 -7.00 -10.30 -26.81
C ALA A 691 -7.61 -8.91 -27.08
N GLU A 692 -8.31 -8.30 -26.12
CA GLU A 692 -8.91 -6.97 -26.31
C GLU A 692 -7.90 -5.83 -26.14
N ASN A 693 -8.00 -4.81 -27.00
CA ASN A 693 -7.23 -3.59 -26.84
C ASN A 693 -7.80 -2.78 -25.68
N PHE A 694 -6.93 -2.39 -24.76
CA PHE A 694 -7.22 -1.44 -23.70
C PHE A 694 -6.04 -0.50 -23.53
N GLN A 695 -6.33 0.70 -23.03
CA GLN A 695 -5.35 1.60 -22.44
C GLN A 695 -5.76 1.90 -21.00
N ARG A 696 -4.77 2.12 -20.13
CA ARG A 696 -4.97 2.76 -18.84
C ARG A 696 -3.95 3.86 -18.61
N ALA A 697 -4.34 4.84 -17.81
CA ALA A 697 -3.51 5.96 -17.40
C ALA A 697 -3.58 6.12 -15.88
N ALA A 698 -2.43 6.20 -15.21
CA ALA A 698 -2.33 6.52 -13.79
C ALA A 698 -1.34 7.67 -13.56
N ARG A 699 -1.55 8.49 -12.53
CA ARG A 699 -0.69 9.64 -12.20
C ARG A 699 -0.35 9.68 -10.72
N LEU A 700 0.85 10.14 -10.39
CA LEU A 700 1.18 10.65 -9.06
C LEU A 700 1.96 11.97 -9.14
N GLN A 701 1.94 12.72 -8.03
CA GLN A 701 2.85 13.83 -7.77
C GLN A 701 3.90 13.38 -6.75
N VAL A 702 5.16 13.74 -6.97
CA VAL A 702 6.27 13.52 -6.04
C VAL A 702 6.96 14.86 -5.79
N THR A 703 7.16 15.23 -4.53
CA THR A 703 7.87 16.48 -4.18
C THR A 703 9.34 16.16 -3.92
N VAL A 704 10.22 16.73 -4.73
CA VAL A 704 11.67 16.66 -4.52
C VAL A 704 12.12 17.86 -3.69
N VAL A 705 12.88 17.63 -2.63
CA VAL A 705 13.38 18.69 -1.74
C VAL A 705 14.88 18.59 -1.47
N GLY A 706 15.52 19.74 -1.32
CA GLY A 706 16.91 19.84 -0.86
C GLY A 706 17.96 19.57 -1.93
N VAL A 707 17.60 19.63 -3.22
CA VAL A 707 18.56 19.49 -4.33
C VAL A 707 19.66 20.54 -4.19
N ALA A 708 20.89 20.07 -4.05
CA ALA A 708 22.10 20.87 -4.07
C ALA A 708 22.82 20.73 -5.42
N SER A 709 23.98 21.38 -5.56
CA SER A 709 24.88 21.22 -6.71
C SER A 709 25.99 20.17 -6.48
N ASP A 710 26.06 19.64 -5.26
CA ASP A 710 27.14 18.83 -4.66
C ASP A 710 26.49 18.20 -3.42
N ASP A 711 26.43 16.87 -3.28
CA ASP A 711 25.81 16.22 -2.11
C ASP A 711 26.80 15.96 -0.96
N HIS A 712 28.07 15.75 -1.28
CA HIS A 712 29.19 15.62 -0.34
C HIS A 712 30.34 16.56 -0.69
N GLY A 713 31.16 16.91 0.32
CA GLY A 713 32.28 17.81 0.13
C GLY A 713 33.39 17.21 -0.71
N ASN A 714 33.90 17.98 -1.68
CA ASN A 714 34.93 17.56 -2.62
C ASN A 714 36.38 17.62 -2.05
N THR A 715 36.57 17.95 -0.77
CA THR A 715 37.90 17.97 -0.11
C THR A 715 37.87 17.46 1.33
N GLN A 716 39.06 17.34 1.95
CA GLN A 716 39.21 16.96 3.37
C GLN A 716 38.54 17.93 4.36
N ASN A 717 38.36 19.21 4.00
CA ASN A 717 37.88 20.25 4.92
C ASN A 717 36.35 20.24 5.08
N ASP A 718 35.66 19.77 4.05
CA ASP A 718 34.23 19.65 3.87
C ASP A 718 33.74 18.19 3.84
N ALA A 719 34.66 17.23 3.98
CA ALA A 719 34.40 15.81 3.96
C ALA A 719 33.26 15.35 4.91
N THR A 720 32.31 14.61 4.37
CA THR A 720 31.14 14.09 5.10
C THR A 720 31.57 13.03 6.11
N PHE A 721 31.05 13.07 7.35
CA PHE A 721 31.41 12.08 8.36
C PHE A 721 30.77 10.71 8.07
N LEU A 722 31.60 9.68 7.88
CA LEU A 722 31.16 8.30 7.67
C LEU A 722 31.37 7.47 8.95
N PRO A 723 30.30 6.95 9.59
CA PRO A 723 30.41 6.14 10.81
C PRO A 723 31.03 4.75 10.55
N LEU A 724 31.54 4.13 11.62
CA LEU A 724 32.17 2.80 11.63
C LEU A 724 31.23 1.69 12.13
N ASP A 725 29.99 1.71 11.68
CA ASP A 725 28.93 0.77 12.08
C ASP A 725 28.29 0.02 10.90
N ASN A 726 28.89 0.13 9.69
CA ASN A 726 28.34 -0.37 8.43
C ASN A 726 26.95 0.21 8.10
N SER A 727 26.57 1.38 8.62
CA SER A 727 25.40 2.10 8.08
C SER A 727 25.74 2.67 6.70
N ASP A 728 24.91 2.37 5.71
CA ASP A 728 25.05 2.96 4.38
C ASP A 728 24.60 4.44 4.37
N LEU A 729 25.39 5.27 3.69
CA LEU A 729 25.14 6.69 3.45
C LEU A 729 24.99 6.89 1.94
N PRO A 730 23.87 7.47 1.45
CA PRO A 730 23.67 7.70 0.03
C PRO A 730 24.58 8.82 -0.48
N GLY A 731 25.10 8.66 -1.70
CA GLY A 731 25.92 9.65 -2.40
C GLY A 731 25.62 9.67 -3.90
N ARG A 732 25.95 10.77 -4.56
CA ARG A 732 25.66 11.01 -5.97
C ARG A 732 26.76 11.86 -6.60
N ILE A 733 27.47 11.25 -7.55
CA ILE A 733 28.35 11.98 -8.45
C ILE A 733 27.47 12.89 -9.34
N ASP A 734 27.43 14.17 -9.05
CA ASP A 734 26.48 15.14 -9.61
C ASP A 734 26.93 15.70 -10.97
N TYR A 735 28.24 15.78 -11.22
CA TYR A 735 28.82 16.31 -12.45
C TYR A 735 30.13 15.61 -12.86
N SER A 736 30.64 15.92 -14.06
CA SER A 736 31.85 15.27 -14.56
C SER A 736 33.10 15.67 -13.76
N ASN A 737 33.86 14.67 -13.30
CA ASN A 737 35.03 14.79 -12.41
C ASN A 737 34.72 15.21 -10.97
N ASP A 738 33.47 15.07 -10.55
CA ASP A 738 33.05 15.18 -9.15
C ASP A 738 33.63 14.01 -8.31
N VAL A 739 33.96 14.30 -7.04
CA VAL A 739 34.68 13.42 -6.11
C VAL A 739 34.19 13.61 -4.68
N ASP A 740 33.34 12.71 -4.20
CA ASP A 740 32.80 12.77 -2.84
C ASP A 740 33.83 12.32 -1.80
N VAL A 741 34.13 13.18 -0.82
CA VAL A 741 35.11 12.88 0.23
C VAL A 741 34.42 12.61 1.58
N PHE A 742 34.78 11.48 2.19
CA PHE A 742 34.24 11.04 3.48
C PHE A 742 35.32 10.92 4.55
N ALA A 743 35.09 11.47 5.74
CA ALA A 743 35.99 11.38 6.88
C ALA A 743 35.59 10.23 7.82
N VAL A 744 36.41 9.18 7.88
CA VAL A 744 36.22 8.01 8.74
C VAL A 744 37.09 8.16 10.00
N ARG A 745 36.46 8.29 11.17
CA ARG A 745 37.16 8.46 12.46
C ARG A 745 37.22 7.15 13.23
N THR A 746 38.42 6.68 13.48
CA THR A 746 38.69 5.34 14.01
C THR A 746 38.77 5.35 15.53
N SER A 747 38.02 4.47 16.19
CA SER A 747 37.96 4.38 17.66
C SER A 747 38.85 3.28 18.24
N VAL A 748 39.26 2.32 17.41
CA VAL A 748 40.12 1.18 17.72
C VAL A 748 41.08 0.92 16.56
N ALA A 749 42.23 0.31 16.83
CA ALA A 749 43.16 -0.14 15.79
C ALA A 749 42.72 -1.50 15.25
N GLY A 750 42.82 -1.71 13.94
CA GLY A 750 42.40 -2.94 13.28
C GLY A 750 42.20 -2.79 11.77
N GLU A 751 41.61 -3.80 11.14
CA GLU A 751 41.08 -3.70 9.77
C GLU A 751 39.69 -3.06 9.78
N VAL A 752 39.50 -2.09 8.89
CA VAL A 752 38.21 -1.50 8.54
C VAL A 752 37.96 -1.80 7.06
N MET A 753 36.74 -2.21 6.72
CA MET A 753 36.27 -2.21 5.34
C MET A 753 35.62 -0.87 5.03
N VAL A 754 35.91 -0.31 3.86
CA VAL A 754 35.13 0.76 3.25
C VAL A 754 34.56 0.23 1.95
N SER A 755 33.24 0.32 1.79
CA SER A 755 32.50 -0.31 0.70
C SER A 755 31.63 0.70 -0.04
N VAL A 756 31.56 0.59 -1.37
CA VAL A 756 30.69 1.39 -2.25
C VAL A 756 29.78 0.43 -3.00
N SER A 757 28.48 0.56 -2.78
CA SER A 757 27.45 -0.40 -3.19
C SER A 757 26.22 0.30 -3.78
N ASN A 758 25.19 -0.49 -4.14
CA ASN A 758 23.90 -0.02 -4.66
C ASN A 758 24.04 1.01 -5.80
N LEU A 759 24.89 0.66 -6.76
CA LEU A 759 25.34 1.51 -7.86
C LEU A 759 24.23 1.69 -8.90
N ALA A 760 23.99 2.92 -9.32
CA ALA A 760 23.12 3.21 -10.47
C ALA A 760 23.63 2.53 -11.75
N LEU A 761 22.70 2.17 -12.65
CA LEU A 761 23.03 1.52 -13.92
C LEU A 761 24.01 2.39 -14.73
N GLY A 762 25.15 1.82 -15.13
CA GLY A 762 26.23 2.53 -15.84
C GLY A 762 27.30 3.15 -14.92
N MET A 763 27.09 3.20 -13.60
CA MET A 763 28.09 3.75 -12.68
C MET A 763 29.32 2.82 -12.57
N ASN A 764 30.50 3.37 -12.86
CA ASN A 764 31.80 2.72 -12.68
C ASN A 764 32.58 3.43 -11.55
N PRO A 765 32.42 3.03 -10.27
CA PRO A 765 33.03 3.71 -9.14
C PRO A 765 34.53 3.41 -9.00
N ARG A 766 35.29 4.43 -8.60
CA ARG A 766 36.62 4.32 -8.01
C ARG A 766 36.58 4.81 -6.57
N LEU A 767 37.07 3.98 -5.65
CA LEU A 767 37.25 4.29 -4.23
C LEU A 767 38.74 4.46 -3.94
N ARG A 768 39.15 5.59 -3.36
CA ARG A 768 40.52 5.82 -2.86
C ARG A 768 40.47 6.04 -1.36
N ILE A 769 41.31 5.34 -0.60
CA ILE A 769 41.45 5.53 0.84
C ILE A 769 42.75 6.28 1.10
N LEU A 770 42.68 7.40 1.82
CA LEU A 770 43.79 8.30 2.10
C LEU A 770 44.09 8.37 3.60
N ALA A 771 45.35 8.62 3.95
CA ALA A 771 45.81 8.78 5.32
C ALA A 771 45.31 10.08 5.97
N ALA A 772 45.70 10.34 7.21
CA ALA A 772 45.34 11.56 7.95
C ALA A 772 45.91 12.87 7.36
N ASP A 773 46.82 12.80 6.37
CA ASP A 773 47.24 13.95 5.55
C ASP A 773 46.31 14.21 4.34
N GLY A 774 45.40 13.27 4.06
CA GLY A 774 44.53 13.17 2.89
C GLY A 774 45.23 13.41 1.55
N VAL A 775 46.50 13.00 1.43
CA VAL A 775 47.29 13.02 0.18
C VAL A 775 47.93 11.65 -0.05
N THR A 776 48.40 11.01 1.00
CA THR A 776 48.97 9.66 0.96
C THR A 776 47.86 8.63 0.78
N VAL A 777 47.79 7.99 -0.39
CA VAL A 777 46.88 6.85 -0.64
C VAL A 777 47.34 5.64 0.19
N LEU A 778 46.45 5.14 1.05
CA LEU A 778 46.63 3.91 1.83
C LEU A 778 46.26 2.67 1.00
N ASP A 779 45.15 2.72 0.28
CA ASP A 779 44.71 1.70 -0.68
C ASP A 779 43.70 2.32 -1.68
N GLU A 780 43.49 1.69 -2.83
CA GLU A 780 42.46 2.09 -3.79
C GLU A 780 41.90 0.90 -4.60
N GLY A 781 40.74 1.11 -5.22
CA GLY A 781 40.11 0.10 -6.06
C GLY A 781 38.96 0.62 -6.91
N ASP A 782 38.55 -0.22 -7.84
CA ASP A 782 37.36 -0.10 -8.69
C ASP A 782 36.73 -1.49 -8.92
N LEU A 783 35.64 -1.56 -9.68
CA LEU A 783 34.97 -2.83 -9.97
C LEU A 783 35.82 -3.83 -10.77
N SER A 784 36.93 -3.41 -11.39
CA SER A 784 37.83 -4.32 -12.12
C SER A 784 38.91 -4.94 -11.21
N THR A 785 39.22 -4.28 -10.08
CA THR A 785 40.34 -4.62 -9.20
C THR A 785 39.91 -5.10 -7.81
N ARG A 786 38.76 -4.64 -7.31
CA ARG A 786 38.27 -4.83 -5.93
C ARG A 786 36.76 -5.11 -5.85
N ALA A 787 36.14 -5.61 -6.92
CA ALA A 787 34.78 -6.10 -6.86
C ALA A 787 34.65 -7.35 -5.98
N THR A 788 33.60 -7.38 -5.16
CA THR A 788 33.17 -8.56 -4.42
C THR A 788 32.34 -9.49 -5.31
N PRO A 789 32.17 -10.78 -4.95
CA PRO A 789 31.21 -11.70 -5.57
C PRO A 789 29.75 -11.20 -5.58
N ARG A 790 29.43 -10.12 -4.85
CA ARG A 790 28.11 -9.47 -4.83
C ARG A 790 28.02 -8.21 -5.69
N GLY A 791 29.04 -7.90 -6.50
CA GLY A 791 28.99 -6.81 -7.48
C GLY A 791 29.17 -5.40 -6.92
N TYR A 792 29.62 -5.26 -5.66
CA TYR A 792 30.00 -3.98 -5.07
C TYR A 792 31.51 -3.89 -4.84
N LEU A 793 32.00 -2.66 -4.65
CA LEU A 793 33.41 -2.35 -4.42
C LEU A 793 33.70 -2.38 -2.91
N ALA A 794 34.75 -3.08 -2.47
CA ALA A 794 35.14 -3.13 -1.06
C ALA A 794 36.67 -3.05 -0.89
N VAL A 795 37.15 -2.08 -0.09
CA VAL A 795 38.58 -1.83 0.14
C VAL A 795 38.89 -2.01 1.64
N PRO A 796 39.75 -2.99 2.01
CA PRO A 796 40.25 -3.16 3.36
C PRO A 796 41.37 -2.16 3.66
N VAL A 797 41.29 -1.48 4.80
CA VAL A 797 42.34 -0.57 5.29
C VAL A 797 42.69 -0.90 6.73
N HIS A 798 43.98 -0.97 7.04
CA HIS A 798 44.47 -1.12 8.41
C HIS A 798 44.68 0.27 9.02
N VAL A 799 44.07 0.51 10.17
CA VAL A 799 44.02 1.84 10.83
C VAL A 799 44.53 1.79 12.26
N ASN A 800 45.08 2.92 12.73
CA ASN A 800 45.43 3.10 14.14
C ASN A 800 44.24 3.60 14.95
N ALA A 801 44.24 3.43 16.28
CA ALA A 801 43.18 3.98 17.13
C ALA A 801 43.29 5.50 17.24
N GLY A 802 42.20 6.23 16.99
CA GLY A 802 42.14 7.69 17.07
C GLY A 802 42.59 8.42 15.81
N GLU A 803 42.85 7.69 14.72
CA GLU A 803 43.20 8.25 13.41
C GLU A 803 41.94 8.68 12.64
N THR A 804 42.08 9.67 11.75
CA THR A 804 41.06 9.98 10.74
C THR A 804 41.66 9.63 9.39
N ILE A 805 41.00 8.75 8.64
CA ILE A 805 41.30 8.48 7.24
C ILE A 805 40.21 9.11 6.37
N TYR A 806 40.52 9.34 5.10
CA TYR A 806 39.55 9.86 4.13
C TYR A 806 39.24 8.80 3.07
N ALA A 807 38.00 8.72 2.63
CA ALA A 807 37.58 7.90 1.50
C ALA A 807 37.04 8.81 0.41
N GLU A 808 37.60 8.73 -0.80
CA GLU A 808 37.12 9.46 -1.99
C GLU A 808 36.36 8.50 -2.92
N VAL A 809 35.14 8.85 -3.30
CA VAL A 809 34.36 8.14 -4.33
C VAL A 809 34.29 8.98 -5.59
N SER A 810 34.48 8.37 -6.76
CA SER A 810 34.43 9.08 -8.05
C SER A 810 33.96 8.15 -9.18
N HIS A 811 33.44 8.71 -10.27
CA HIS A 811 33.04 7.94 -11.46
C HIS A 811 34.15 7.89 -12.52
N GLN A 812 34.45 6.70 -13.05
CA GLN A 812 35.36 6.49 -14.18
C GLN A 812 34.59 6.37 -15.51
N GLY A 813 34.46 7.47 -16.25
CA GLY A 813 33.80 7.47 -17.56
C GLY A 813 33.65 8.87 -18.18
N SER A 814 33.00 8.93 -19.35
CA SER A 814 32.58 10.18 -20.00
C SER A 814 31.08 10.42 -19.94
N GLU A 815 30.34 9.52 -19.28
CA GLU A 815 28.90 9.67 -19.03
C GLU A 815 28.68 10.50 -17.74
N TYR A 816 27.47 11.00 -17.56
CA TYR A 816 27.11 11.72 -16.34
C TYR A 816 27.08 10.76 -15.14
N GLY A 817 27.34 11.28 -13.94
CA GLY A 817 27.65 10.47 -12.77
C GLY A 817 26.51 9.57 -12.26
N GLY A 818 26.85 8.72 -11.29
CA GLY A 818 25.94 7.70 -10.75
C GLY A 818 25.72 7.85 -9.25
N ARG A 819 24.55 7.40 -8.81
CA ARG A 819 24.18 7.27 -7.40
C ARG A 819 24.78 5.99 -6.82
N TYR A 820 25.16 6.04 -5.55
CA TYR A 820 25.74 4.91 -4.81
C TYR A 820 25.41 5.04 -3.32
N TYR A 821 25.79 4.02 -2.57
CA TYR A 821 25.77 4.02 -1.11
C TYR A 821 27.16 3.65 -0.60
N ILE A 822 27.72 4.44 0.32
CA ILE A 822 29.01 4.16 0.97
C ILE A 822 28.81 3.78 2.44
N SER A 823 29.54 2.77 2.90
CA SER A 823 29.59 2.37 4.32
C SER A 823 31.02 2.04 4.75
N ALA A 824 31.27 2.15 6.06
CA ALA A 824 32.53 1.75 6.67
C ALA A 824 32.31 1.00 8.00
N GLY A 825 33.19 0.05 8.31
CA GLY A 825 33.11 -0.72 9.56
C GLY A 825 33.85 -2.05 9.53
N GLN A 826 33.36 -3.01 10.31
CA GLN A 826 33.96 -4.35 10.37
C GLN A 826 33.59 -5.18 9.14
N ARG A 827 34.53 -6.01 8.68
CA ARG A 827 34.33 -6.94 7.56
C ARG A 827 33.10 -7.84 7.77
N ILE A 828 32.23 -7.87 6.76
CA ILE A 828 30.99 -8.65 6.71
C ILE A 828 31.09 -9.83 5.74
N SER A 829 30.15 -10.77 5.87
CA SER A 829 30.03 -11.91 4.95
C SER A 829 29.60 -11.41 3.57
N GLY A 830 30.56 -11.30 2.65
CA GLY A 830 30.40 -10.73 1.30
C GLY A 830 31.69 -10.09 0.77
N ASP A 831 32.52 -9.53 1.67
CA ASP A 831 33.69 -8.68 1.38
C ASP A 831 34.94 -9.43 0.83
N GLY A 832 34.79 -10.66 0.37
CA GLY A 832 35.89 -11.39 -0.27
C GLY A 832 36.18 -10.81 -1.65
N ALA A 833 37.44 -10.74 -2.07
CA ALA A 833 37.77 -10.40 -3.46
C ALA A 833 37.63 -11.65 -4.36
N GLN A 834 37.36 -11.46 -5.66
CA GLN A 834 37.51 -12.57 -6.61
C GLN A 834 39.00 -12.94 -6.79
N GLY A 835 39.53 -13.84 -5.95
CA GLY A 835 40.80 -14.53 -6.25
C GLY A 835 41.75 -14.93 -5.12
N ASP A 836 41.39 -14.87 -3.83
CA ASP A 836 42.31 -15.27 -2.75
C ASP A 836 42.43 -16.80 -2.60
N GLY A 837 43.44 -17.37 -3.26
CA GLY A 837 43.68 -18.81 -3.40
C GLY A 837 44.15 -19.57 -2.14
N THR A 838 43.51 -19.39 -0.99
CA THR A 838 43.73 -20.23 0.22
C THR A 838 42.45 -20.99 0.59
N GLY A 839 42.17 -22.06 -0.16
CA GLY A 839 40.96 -22.85 0.03
C GLY A 839 41.02 -23.84 1.20
N ASP A 840 39.91 -23.94 1.93
CA ASP A 840 39.54 -25.20 2.60
C ASP A 840 38.68 -26.01 1.62
N GLN A 841 39.17 -27.18 1.19
CA GLN A 841 38.50 -28.01 0.19
C GLN A 841 37.59 -29.05 0.85
N SER A 842 36.35 -28.66 1.16
CA SER A 842 35.26 -29.61 1.36
C SER A 842 34.16 -29.43 0.31
N THR A 843 34.11 -30.39 -0.63
CA THR A 843 33.03 -30.65 -1.61
C THR A 843 32.65 -29.52 -2.57
N LEU A 844 33.17 -29.63 -3.81
CA LEU A 844 32.55 -29.06 -5.01
C LEU A 844 31.12 -29.63 -5.18
N VAL A 845 30.12 -28.76 -5.15
CA VAL A 845 28.77 -29.02 -5.67
C VAL A 845 28.61 -28.15 -6.92
N PRO A 846 28.09 -28.66 -8.05
CA PRO A 846 27.86 -27.84 -9.23
C PRO A 846 26.88 -26.70 -8.90
N ILE A 847 27.19 -25.48 -9.37
CA ILE A 847 26.33 -24.32 -9.20
C ILE A 847 25.07 -24.51 -10.06
N GLN A 848 24.02 -25.06 -9.45
CA GLN A 848 22.66 -24.85 -9.91
C GLN A 848 22.21 -23.45 -9.45
N PRO A 849 21.36 -22.73 -10.22
CA PRO A 849 20.94 -21.39 -9.86
C PRO A 849 20.16 -21.43 -8.54
N LEU A 850 20.74 -20.85 -7.49
CA LEU A 850 20.06 -20.70 -6.21
C LEU A 850 19.07 -19.54 -6.31
N SER A 851 17.81 -19.95 -6.29
CA SER A 851 16.59 -19.17 -6.32
C SER A 851 16.56 -17.95 -5.39
N ALA A 852 15.76 -16.97 -5.82
CA ALA A 852 15.46 -15.65 -5.25
C ALA A 852 14.85 -15.62 -3.81
N ALA A 853 15.37 -16.41 -2.87
CA ALA A 853 14.79 -16.63 -1.55
C ALA A 853 15.45 -15.86 -0.39
N LEU A 854 16.37 -14.92 -0.65
CA LEU A 854 17.05 -14.14 0.41
C LEU A 854 17.08 -12.61 0.24
N ALA A 855 16.39 -12.05 -0.77
CA ALA A 855 16.22 -10.60 -0.93
C ALA A 855 14.92 -10.06 -0.27
N LEU A 856 13.95 -10.93 0.02
CA LEU A 856 12.58 -10.54 0.40
C LEU A 856 12.33 -10.40 1.92
N VAL A 857 13.30 -9.88 2.68
CA VAL A 857 13.16 -9.63 4.14
C VAL A 857 13.51 -8.18 4.54
N LEU A 858 13.91 -7.32 3.59
CA LEU A 858 14.41 -5.97 3.90
C LEU A 858 13.79 -4.81 3.08
N VAL A 859 12.48 -4.88 2.78
CA VAL A 859 11.73 -3.73 2.19
C VAL A 859 10.39 -3.45 2.89
N LEU A 860 9.65 -4.47 3.38
CA LEU A 860 8.32 -4.29 4.00
C LEU A 860 8.37 -3.92 5.49
N ALA A 861 8.76 -2.68 5.83
CA ALA A 861 8.71 -2.20 7.23
C ALA A 861 8.53 -0.66 7.47
N ILE A 862 8.09 0.15 6.51
CA ILE A 862 7.75 1.57 6.75
C ILE A 862 6.50 2.04 5.99
N THR A 863 5.30 1.68 6.48
CA THR A 863 4.05 2.49 6.40
C THR A 863 2.92 1.84 7.21
N ALA A 864 2.83 2.12 8.53
CA ALA A 864 1.58 2.04 9.32
C ALA A 864 1.78 2.31 10.84
N VAL A 865 1.87 3.57 11.25
CA VAL A 865 1.43 3.98 12.61
C VAL A 865 0.75 5.34 12.53
N GLY A 866 -0.58 5.37 12.64
CA GLY A 866 -1.38 6.60 12.59
C GLY A 866 -2.82 6.41 13.05
N GLY A 867 -3.05 6.15 14.35
CA GLY A 867 -4.39 5.99 14.95
C GLY A 867 -5.04 4.61 14.69
N LEU A 868 -5.95 4.09 15.51
CA LEU A 868 -6.44 4.51 16.84
C LEU A 868 -6.83 3.24 17.64
N VAL A 869 -6.75 3.24 18.97
CA VAL A 869 -7.12 2.08 19.81
C VAL A 869 -8.33 2.39 20.69
N TYR A 870 -9.36 1.55 20.66
CA TYR A 870 -10.42 1.51 21.68
C TYR A 870 -10.16 0.43 22.75
N ALA A 871 -10.82 0.55 23.89
CA ALA A 871 -10.61 -0.23 25.12
C ALA A 871 -11.39 -1.58 25.15
N ALA A 872 -11.31 -2.46 26.15
CA ALA A 872 -10.19 -3.02 26.96
C ALA A 872 -10.75 -3.95 28.06
N SER A 873 -10.16 -5.14 28.27
CA SER A 873 -10.24 -5.92 29.53
C SER A 873 -8.98 -6.78 29.73
N ARG A 874 -8.68 -7.19 30.97
CA ARG A 874 -7.35 -7.60 31.52
C ARG A 874 -7.53 -8.83 32.44
N PRO A 875 -6.48 -9.58 32.91
CA PRO A 875 -5.08 -9.15 33.08
C PRO A 875 -3.94 -10.17 32.79
N ALA A 876 -2.75 -9.66 32.47
CA ALA A 876 -1.48 -10.23 32.90
C ALA A 876 -0.69 -9.14 33.66
N THR A 877 -0.05 -9.48 34.78
CA THR A 877 0.78 -8.51 35.54
C THR A 877 2.07 -8.21 34.80
N MET A 878 2.07 -7.10 34.04
CA MET A 878 3.24 -6.56 33.35
C MET A 878 4.44 -6.42 34.29
N PRO A 879 5.64 -6.90 33.90
CA PRO A 879 6.86 -6.73 34.68
C PRO A 879 7.31 -5.26 34.76
N SER A 880 8.03 -4.91 35.83
CA SER A 880 8.39 -3.51 36.13
C SER A 880 9.50 -2.96 35.23
N ALA A 881 9.32 -1.73 34.72
CA ALA A 881 10.21 -1.09 33.76
C ALA A 881 10.75 0.30 34.19
N GLY A 882 11.81 0.77 33.52
CA GLY A 882 12.42 2.09 33.72
C GLY A 882 13.37 2.49 32.60
N LEU A 883 13.91 3.71 32.64
CA LEU A 883 14.86 4.27 31.65
C LEU A 883 16.26 4.50 32.23
N GLN A 884 17.30 4.08 31.51
CA GLN A 884 18.72 4.22 31.86
C GLN A 884 19.45 5.18 30.91
N VAL A 885 19.92 6.34 31.36
CA VAL A 885 20.69 7.30 30.54
C VAL A 885 21.95 6.62 29.96
N VAL A 886 22.04 6.54 28.63
CA VAL A 886 23.18 5.94 27.91
C VAL A 886 24.18 7.01 27.47
N GLN A 887 23.72 8.20 27.09
CA GLN A 887 24.61 9.32 26.75
C GLN A 887 23.93 10.69 26.85
N GLY A 888 24.71 11.74 27.06
CA GLY A 888 24.20 13.10 27.32
C GLY A 888 24.03 13.38 28.82
N GLN A 889 24.11 14.66 29.22
CA GLN A 889 24.04 15.03 30.64
C GLN A 889 22.62 14.92 31.20
N ALA A 890 22.48 14.12 32.26
CA ALA A 890 21.27 13.96 33.05
C ALA A 890 21.61 13.97 34.54
N LEU A 891 20.68 14.43 35.38
CA LEU A 891 20.89 14.49 36.84
C LEU A 891 20.87 13.10 37.52
N ARG A 892 20.40 12.05 36.83
CA ARG A 892 20.34 10.65 37.33
C ARG A 892 20.48 9.64 36.18
N PRO A 893 21.33 8.60 36.28
CA PRO A 893 21.52 7.62 35.19
C PRO A 893 20.42 6.57 35.03
N TYR A 894 19.47 6.42 35.98
CA TYR A 894 18.34 5.49 35.84
C TYR A 894 17.09 5.96 36.59
N VAL A 895 15.91 5.82 35.98
CA VAL A 895 14.60 6.21 36.53
C VAL A 895 13.51 5.18 36.20
N GLY A 896 12.96 4.53 37.22
CA GLY A 896 11.85 3.57 37.08
C GLY A 896 10.48 4.23 36.87
N ILE A 897 9.64 3.65 36.02
CA ILE A 897 8.30 4.17 35.70
C ILE A 897 7.32 3.81 36.84
N ARG A 898 6.75 4.82 37.50
CA ARG A 898 5.90 4.64 38.70
C ARG A 898 4.44 4.98 38.40
N ARG A 899 3.51 4.18 38.96
CA ARG A 899 2.05 4.31 38.72
C ARG A 899 1.63 4.32 37.23
N GLY A 900 2.53 3.87 36.34
CA GLY A 900 2.28 3.82 34.91
C GLY A 900 2.44 5.13 34.13
N ARG A 901 3.27 6.10 34.57
CA ARG A 901 3.65 7.28 33.76
C ARG A 901 5.08 7.79 34.08
N LEU A 902 5.73 8.49 33.13
CA LEU A 902 7.02 9.20 33.31
C LEU A 902 7.22 10.32 32.25
N LEU A 903 7.25 11.59 32.65
CA LEU A 903 7.43 12.79 31.81
C LEU A 903 8.92 13.15 31.61
N ILE A 904 9.33 13.63 30.44
CA ILE A 904 10.73 13.85 30.02
C ILE A 904 10.84 15.25 29.38
N GLY A 905 11.87 16.03 29.72
CA GLY A 905 12.04 17.40 29.19
C GLY A 905 13.08 18.25 29.94
N ARG A 906 13.27 19.50 29.51
CA ARG A 906 14.23 20.46 30.08
C ARG A 906 13.67 21.29 31.25
N ALA A 907 12.35 21.50 31.28
CA ALA A 907 11.71 22.32 32.32
C ALA A 907 11.84 21.69 33.72
N PRO A 908 11.75 22.49 34.80
CA PRO A 908 11.97 22.01 36.17
C PRO A 908 10.99 20.94 36.66
N ASP A 909 9.84 20.79 35.99
CA ASP A 909 8.68 19.97 36.36
C ASP A 909 8.59 18.63 35.59
N CYS A 910 9.56 18.30 34.74
CA CYS A 910 9.66 16.98 34.10
C CYS A 910 10.26 15.91 35.03
N ASP A 911 9.70 14.68 35.04
CA ASP A 911 10.13 13.58 35.92
C ASP A 911 11.58 13.11 35.61
N LEU A 912 11.91 12.99 34.33
CA LEU A 912 13.28 12.81 33.83
C LEU A 912 13.74 14.11 33.19
N ARG A 913 14.32 14.97 34.03
CA ARG A 913 14.79 16.30 33.64
C ARG A 913 16.17 16.25 32.98
N LEU A 914 16.22 16.75 31.75
CA LEU A 914 17.39 16.72 30.87
C LEU A 914 17.72 18.15 30.44
N PRO A 915 18.65 18.84 31.14
CA PRO A 915 18.89 20.27 31.00
C PRO A 915 19.75 20.62 29.76
N HIS A 916 19.57 19.91 28.65
CA HIS A 916 20.26 20.19 27.39
C HIS A 916 19.43 21.17 26.54
N PRO A 917 20.01 22.22 25.91
CA PRO A 917 19.24 23.22 25.15
C PRO A 917 18.35 22.63 24.05
N THR A 918 18.81 21.55 23.40
CA THR A 918 18.04 20.78 22.38
C THR A 918 16.95 19.89 22.97
N VAL A 919 16.76 19.87 24.29
CA VAL A 919 15.56 19.28 24.92
C VAL A 919 14.57 20.41 25.18
N SER A 920 13.33 20.20 24.76
CA SER A 920 12.22 21.17 24.92
C SER A 920 11.74 21.22 26.36
N SER A 921 11.03 22.29 26.74
CA SER A 921 10.50 22.47 28.09
C SER A 921 9.79 21.21 28.59
N HIS A 922 8.83 20.72 27.81
CA HIS A 922 8.18 19.42 27.98
C HIS A 922 8.35 18.69 26.65
N HIS A 923 8.94 17.49 26.67
CA HIS A 923 9.51 16.89 25.45
C HIS A 923 8.91 15.51 25.15
N ALA A 924 8.84 14.60 26.13
CA ALA A 924 8.21 13.28 25.97
C ALA A 924 7.44 12.82 27.21
N VAL A 925 6.62 11.78 27.10
CA VAL A 925 6.00 11.10 28.25
C VAL A 925 5.77 9.61 28.00
N ILE A 926 6.21 8.75 28.92
CA ILE A 926 5.89 7.31 28.94
C ILE A 926 4.59 7.08 29.73
N GLN A 927 3.71 6.18 29.27
CA GLN A 927 2.48 5.75 29.93
C GLN A 927 2.27 4.23 29.83
N GLN A 928 1.73 3.59 30.87
CA GLN A 928 1.44 2.16 30.90
C GLN A 928 0.05 1.85 30.33
N THR A 929 0.00 1.03 29.28
CA THR A 929 -1.21 0.62 28.58
C THR A 929 -1.59 -0.83 28.94
N PRO A 930 -2.75 -1.35 28.50
CA PRO A 930 -3.04 -2.79 28.58
C PRO A 930 -2.05 -3.68 27.84
N ARG A 931 -1.34 -3.17 26.82
CA ARG A 931 -0.39 -3.91 25.97
C ARG A 931 1.10 -3.71 26.34
N GLY A 932 1.43 -2.86 27.33
CA GLY A 932 2.83 -2.60 27.72
C GLY A 932 3.06 -1.20 28.31
N TYR A 933 4.21 -0.59 28.01
CA TYR A 933 4.51 0.82 28.28
C TYR A 933 4.70 1.58 26.95
N MET A 934 4.39 2.87 26.89
CA MET A 934 4.28 3.63 25.66
C MET A 934 4.81 5.06 25.82
N ILE A 935 5.88 5.46 25.13
CA ILE A 935 6.32 6.86 25.08
C ILE A 935 5.45 7.70 24.13
N THR A 936 5.46 9.01 24.28
CA THR A 936 4.72 9.98 23.47
C THR A 936 5.45 11.33 23.48
N ASP A 937 5.86 11.85 22.33
CA ASP A 937 6.43 13.19 22.20
C ASP A 937 5.35 14.27 22.43
N LEU A 938 5.72 15.38 23.08
CA LEU A 938 4.79 16.45 23.44
C LEU A 938 4.93 17.69 22.52
N ARG A 939 5.02 17.45 21.21
CA ARG A 939 5.29 18.47 20.17
C ARG A 939 6.60 19.21 20.44
N SER A 940 7.65 18.45 20.67
CA SER A 940 8.92 18.94 21.15
C SER A 940 9.83 19.37 19.99
N THR A 941 10.50 20.49 20.16
CA THR A 941 11.37 21.20 19.20
C THR A 941 12.46 20.36 18.53
N ASN A 942 12.91 19.27 19.15
CA ASN A 942 13.94 18.38 18.59
C ASN A 942 13.58 16.89 18.79
N HIS A 943 12.29 16.63 19.03
CA HIS A 943 11.64 15.33 19.06
C HIS A 943 12.21 14.21 19.96
N THR A 944 11.32 13.31 20.34
CA THR A 944 11.62 12.09 21.07
C THR A 944 11.92 10.98 20.08
N TYR A 945 12.88 10.13 20.40
CA TYR A 945 13.28 8.96 19.65
C TYR A 945 13.33 7.73 20.57
N VAL A 946 13.11 6.52 20.05
CA VAL A 946 13.20 5.20 20.73
C VAL A 946 13.99 4.25 19.84
N ASN A 947 15.00 3.59 20.38
CA ASN A 947 16.08 2.97 19.60
C ASN A 947 16.64 3.94 18.53
N GLY A 948 16.81 5.21 18.92
CA GLY A 948 17.22 6.28 18.00
C GLY A 948 16.20 6.69 16.93
N LYS A 949 15.05 5.99 16.78
CA LYS A 949 14.00 6.26 15.79
C LYS A 949 12.95 7.23 16.34
N GLU A 950 12.64 8.30 15.62
CA GLU A 950 11.76 9.38 16.11
C GLU A 950 10.32 8.87 16.33
N VAL A 951 9.70 9.23 17.46
CA VAL A 951 8.41 8.70 17.91
C VAL A 951 7.50 9.76 18.53
N SER A 952 6.44 10.11 17.81
CA SER A 952 5.32 10.85 18.35
C SER A 952 4.56 10.04 19.41
N GLN A 953 4.43 8.72 19.22
CA GLN A 953 4.00 7.75 20.24
C GLN A 953 4.52 6.33 19.90
N CYS A 954 5.05 5.58 20.88
CA CYS A 954 5.67 4.27 20.63
C CYS A 954 5.64 3.33 21.85
N MET A 955 5.27 2.06 21.65
CA MET A 955 5.29 1.01 22.67
C MET A 955 6.73 0.52 22.93
N LEU A 956 7.18 0.61 24.18
CA LEU A 956 8.55 0.33 24.62
C LEU A 956 8.76 -1.13 25.02
N GLN A 957 9.83 -1.72 24.50
CA GLN A 957 10.33 -3.06 24.76
C GLN A 957 11.62 -3.04 25.61
N PRO A 958 11.87 -4.08 26.42
CA PRO A 958 13.10 -4.18 27.22
C PRO A 958 14.35 -4.15 26.36
N GLY A 959 15.11 -3.07 26.47
CA GLY A 959 16.32 -2.80 25.69
C GLY A 959 16.31 -1.44 24.98
N ASP A 960 15.15 -0.77 24.87
CA ASP A 960 14.99 0.30 23.86
C ASP A 960 15.71 1.62 24.16
N GLU A 961 16.61 2.07 23.28
CA GLU A 961 17.42 3.27 23.50
C GLU A 961 16.72 4.59 23.08
N ILE A 962 16.00 5.20 24.02
CA ILE A 962 15.26 6.45 23.88
C ILE A 962 16.17 7.69 23.83
N ARG A 963 16.24 8.41 22.70
CA ARG A 963 16.89 9.74 22.62
C ARG A 963 15.85 10.85 22.76
N VAL A 964 16.23 11.95 23.37
CA VAL A 964 15.40 13.16 23.52
C VAL A 964 16.35 14.36 23.40
N GLY A 965 16.22 15.14 22.33
CA GLY A 965 17.27 16.08 21.92
C GLY A 965 18.63 15.36 21.80
N ASN A 966 19.65 15.82 22.53
CA ASN A 966 20.98 15.17 22.55
C ASN A 966 21.21 14.23 23.77
N VAL A 967 20.15 13.74 24.42
CA VAL A 967 20.29 12.80 25.54
C VAL A 967 19.66 11.45 25.20
N ARG A 968 20.48 10.39 25.18
CA ARG A 968 20.09 8.98 25.04
C ARG A 968 19.87 8.31 26.39
N LEU A 969 18.86 7.47 26.44
CA LEU A 969 18.26 6.77 27.57
C LEU A 969 17.94 5.35 27.11
N LYS A 970 17.74 4.36 27.97
CA LYS A 970 17.51 2.96 27.57
C LYS A 970 16.48 2.29 28.45
N PHE A 971 15.34 1.97 27.86
CA PHE A 971 14.25 1.31 28.54
C PHE A 971 14.68 -0.10 28.92
N VAL A 972 14.48 -0.49 30.16
CA VAL A 972 14.84 -1.82 30.68
C VAL A 972 13.72 -2.34 31.56
N ILE A 973 13.47 -3.65 31.48
CA ILE A 973 12.53 -4.35 32.35
C ILE A 973 13.30 -5.22 33.33
N SER A 974 12.99 -5.09 34.62
CA SER A 974 13.56 -5.95 35.65
C SER A 974 12.86 -7.31 35.64
N ARG A 975 13.56 -8.36 35.18
CA ARG A 975 13.16 -9.75 35.48
C ARG A 975 13.54 -10.11 36.92
N LYS A 976 12.85 -11.09 37.47
CA LYS A 976 13.14 -11.75 38.74
C LYS A 976 13.27 -13.24 38.49
#